data_AF-A0A2N3YI85-F1
#
_entry.id   AF-A0A2N3YI85-F1
#
_cell.length_a   1.000
_cell.length_b   1.000
_cell.length_c   1.000
_cell.angle_alpha   90.00
_cell.angle_beta   90.00
_cell.angle_gamma   90.00
#
_symmetry.space_group_name_H-M   'P 1'
#
loop_
_entity.id
_entity.type
_entity.pdbx_description
1 polymer ?
#
loop_
_entity_poly.entity_id
_entity_poly.type
_entity_poly.pdbx_seq_one_letter_code
_entity_poly.pdbx_strand_id
1 'polypeptide(L)'
;MDTRSALHLLLIQDGSATGERHLETLRHEFPNADVHVEGCLDDAMVHLGTHPVDMVLADQSTPGSNSALVLRAMRTTHPGTPLMVITDGGDGGPALWVLVEDSRGLERPAGSHRPVGVAVLRALQLRRVESEAERYLGLARGLLDASPDPTCAVDAESTIVAVNQAWRDFTAANGGTDTECGVGVSYLGACDGAAGDITDPDHLEATLMAQGLRHVLAGSLDHFRHDYACHSPSESRWFTGQFSPAAINGGRGAVISHHDITLAHTMEQSLAHQSLHDALTDLPNRDLMVDRVGQAISHSDRNGHRVAVTQIDLHHYHRVNDLVGYRGGDSVLVQVVERLQARLRTGDTLSSFTHNTFMVLWGELDPDGPETAVGLTGILLDCLDLPFAVGGIQVPVSGSAGVSVHTPGQTVDDLLRSADAALLDAKSRGPGQVVLFTEQLQGATMFRRSLETDLVVALSEPVQLVLHYQPVVELASGTVVAVEALVRWHHPQLGLLGPDRFVPFAEESGLIHQLGDWVLGQALRDAPRLVQDGRELDIAVNVSAIQMDDRVAASVHRALESSGVRPQRLVVELTESAIVEDVDATAATLRDLSRLGVKIAIDDFGTGYSSLLYLRRYPVDILKIDREFVSGIGTSADDEAICRSITGLAAGMEATTVGEGVETMDHYAFLRSLGCTHGQGFLWSPAVPIERFEAALTACDQVPVPAAGAPVARPRHALDTAVTALIARMHLERAPLHTVAAALNRTVGRHPTGVAWTAGAVARELPADEAPRGTQGLQRAPLALICTDLEPVRRLLRVDLEVAGFEVEETRDGHDAMSRLIESDAPAVDVIVVDSALASDDARWVIAAIRGHARLDDVPVLLVRSAAGGEPTGDLDDTAFDAVVTRPVEAAALVAAVQALARGGRTRHA
;
A
#
# COMPACT_ATOMS: atom_id res chain seq x y z
N MET A 1 -7.31 -71.44 23.63
CA MET A 1 -6.10 -71.91 22.93
C MET A 1 -6.50 -72.26 21.52
N ASP A 2 -5.81 -71.73 20.51
CA ASP A 2 -5.95 -72.19 19.13
C ASP A 2 -4.91 -73.29 18.89
N THR A 3 -5.28 -74.39 18.25
CA THR A 3 -4.50 -75.64 18.26
C THR A 3 -3.66 -75.78 17.01
N ARG A 4 -2.44 -75.19 16.99
CA ARG A 4 -1.52 -75.34 15.84
C ARG A 4 -0.01 -75.18 16.02
N SER A 5 0.49 -74.87 17.22
CA SER A 5 1.90 -75.09 17.57
C SER A 5 1.99 -76.09 18.72
N ALA A 6 2.92 -77.05 18.61
CA ALA A 6 3.38 -77.79 19.78
C ALA A 6 4.22 -76.84 20.65
N LEU A 7 4.20 -77.04 21.96
CA LEU A 7 5.06 -76.26 22.87
C LEU A 7 6.45 -76.93 22.87
N HIS A 8 7.47 -76.23 22.39
CA HIS A 8 8.84 -76.77 22.32
C HIS A 8 9.57 -76.48 23.64
N LEU A 9 9.79 -77.53 24.44
CA LEU A 9 10.43 -77.45 25.75
C LEU A 9 11.79 -78.15 25.71
N LEU A 10 12.82 -77.47 26.21
CA LEU A 10 14.17 -78.03 26.32
C LEU A 10 14.50 -78.33 27.79
N LEU A 11 14.59 -79.62 28.14
CA LEU A 11 14.95 -80.09 29.48
C LEU A 11 16.43 -80.50 29.56
N ILE A 12 17.22 -79.76 30.33
CA ILE A 12 18.61 -80.09 30.66
C ILE A 12 18.61 -80.97 31.92
N GLN A 13 19.03 -82.24 31.79
CA GLN A 13 19.09 -83.21 32.88
C GLN A 13 20.18 -84.28 32.68
N ASP A 14 20.66 -84.90 33.74
CA ASP A 14 21.71 -85.93 33.71
C ASP A 14 21.23 -87.36 33.41
N GLY A 15 19.91 -87.58 33.25
CA GLY A 15 19.35 -88.93 33.15
C GLY A 15 19.30 -89.67 34.49
N SER A 16 19.44 -88.97 35.62
CA SER A 16 19.18 -89.55 36.93
C SER A 16 17.70 -89.93 37.11
N ALA A 17 17.43 -90.80 38.08
CA ALA A 17 16.07 -91.13 38.51
C ALA A 17 15.28 -89.93 39.07
N THR A 18 15.89 -88.73 39.16
CA THR A 18 15.21 -87.46 39.45
C THR A 18 14.83 -86.75 38.16
N GLY A 19 15.77 -86.60 37.22
CA GLY A 19 15.51 -86.02 35.90
C GLY A 19 14.48 -86.83 35.09
N GLU A 20 14.50 -88.16 35.17
CA GLU A 20 13.46 -89.02 34.58
C GLU A 20 12.06 -88.74 35.17
N ARG A 21 11.93 -88.60 36.50
CA ARG A 21 10.66 -88.23 37.14
C ARG A 21 10.16 -86.86 36.69
N HIS A 22 11.06 -85.88 36.50
CA HIS A 22 10.70 -84.57 35.96
C HIS A 22 10.26 -84.65 34.50
N LEU A 23 10.92 -85.46 33.67
CA LEU A 23 10.54 -85.70 32.28
C LEU A 23 9.17 -86.40 32.15
N GLU A 24 8.89 -87.41 32.98
CA GLU A 24 7.58 -88.07 33.03
C GLU A 24 6.48 -87.09 33.47
N THR A 25 6.75 -86.27 34.48
CA THR A 25 5.82 -85.22 34.94
C THR A 25 5.49 -84.23 33.83
N LEU A 26 6.52 -83.72 33.12
CA LEU A 26 6.34 -82.79 32.00
C LEU A 26 5.55 -83.42 30.85
N ARG A 27 5.81 -84.69 30.49
CA ARG A 27 5.07 -85.43 29.46
C ARG A 27 3.63 -85.75 29.86
N HIS A 28 3.35 -85.92 31.16
CA HIS A 28 2.01 -86.14 31.67
C HIS A 28 1.18 -84.85 31.70
N GLU A 29 1.77 -83.73 32.15
CA GLU A 29 1.09 -82.43 32.22
C GLU A 29 1.00 -81.73 30.85
N PHE A 30 1.92 -82.03 29.93
CA PHE A 30 1.95 -81.51 28.56
C PHE A 30 2.04 -82.63 27.50
N PRO A 31 0.99 -83.45 27.30
CA PRO A 31 1.01 -84.56 26.33
C PRO A 31 1.10 -84.12 24.85
N ASN A 32 1.00 -82.82 24.57
CA ASN A 32 1.14 -82.22 23.23
C ASN A 32 2.37 -81.27 23.13
N ALA A 33 3.27 -81.27 24.13
CA ALA A 33 4.53 -80.56 24.04
C ALA A 33 5.62 -81.43 23.41
N ASP A 34 6.49 -80.80 22.63
CA ASP A 34 7.70 -81.41 22.11
C ASP A 34 8.82 -81.21 23.14
N VAL A 35 8.97 -82.18 24.04
CA VAL A 35 9.95 -82.12 25.15
C VAL A 35 11.25 -82.79 24.72
N HIS A 36 12.17 -81.96 24.21
CA HIS A 36 13.56 -82.35 23.95
C HIS A 36 14.37 -82.38 25.25
N VAL A 37 15.38 -83.25 25.28
CA VAL A 37 16.18 -83.54 26.48
C VAL A 37 17.64 -83.58 26.12
N GLU A 38 18.46 -82.78 26.79
CA GLU A 38 19.91 -82.68 26.54
C GLU A 38 20.70 -82.97 27.83
N GLY A 39 21.80 -83.70 27.69
CA GLY A 39 22.59 -84.24 28.80
C GLY A 39 23.49 -83.22 29.49
N CYS A 40 23.82 -82.11 28.82
CA CYS A 40 24.65 -81.05 29.38
C CYS A 40 24.30 -79.66 28.80
N LEU A 41 24.89 -78.61 29.39
CA LEU A 41 24.67 -77.24 28.95
C LEU A 41 25.21 -76.96 27.54
N ASP A 42 26.34 -77.55 27.16
CA ASP A 42 26.97 -77.28 25.85
C ASP A 42 26.11 -77.84 24.70
N ASP A 43 25.58 -79.06 24.84
CA ASP A 43 24.63 -79.66 23.88
C ASP A 43 23.33 -78.86 23.82
N ALA A 44 22.78 -78.46 24.98
CA ALA A 44 21.60 -77.59 25.05
C ALA A 44 21.81 -76.24 24.36
N MET A 45 23.01 -75.66 24.43
CA MET A 45 23.35 -74.43 23.71
C MET A 45 23.42 -74.63 22.19
N VAL A 46 23.90 -75.79 21.72
CA VAL A 46 23.84 -76.15 20.29
C VAL A 46 22.38 -76.33 19.84
N HIS A 47 21.55 -76.94 20.68
CA HIS A 47 20.11 -77.11 20.43
C HIS A 47 19.41 -75.75 20.26
N LEU A 48 19.61 -74.82 21.20
CA LEU A 48 19.05 -73.46 21.18
C LEU A 48 19.52 -72.62 19.99
N GLY A 49 20.72 -72.88 19.47
CA GLY A 49 21.23 -72.25 18.25
C GLY A 49 20.67 -72.81 16.95
N THR A 50 19.91 -73.92 16.98
CA THR A 50 19.46 -74.66 15.79
C THR A 50 17.97 -74.95 15.73
N HIS A 51 17.26 -74.94 16.86
CA HIS A 51 15.83 -75.26 16.97
C HIS A 51 15.07 -74.18 17.77
N PRO A 52 13.80 -73.90 17.45
CA PRO A 52 12.98 -72.99 18.23
C PRO A 52 12.61 -73.64 19.57
N VAL A 53 12.81 -72.93 20.68
CA VAL A 53 12.48 -73.37 22.04
C VAL A 53 11.65 -72.29 22.72
N ASP A 54 10.44 -72.63 23.15
CA ASP A 54 9.52 -71.73 23.85
C ASP A 54 9.96 -71.48 25.29
N MET A 55 10.58 -72.48 25.93
CA MET A 55 11.07 -72.41 27.32
C MET A 55 12.12 -73.49 27.63
N VAL A 56 13.15 -73.09 28.38
CA VAL A 56 14.22 -73.98 28.89
C VAL A 56 13.93 -74.35 30.34
N LEU A 57 14.20 -75.61 30.67
CA LEU A 57 13.99 -76.24 31.97
C LEU A 57 15.32 -76.89 32.38
N ALA A 58 15.89 -76.52 33.53
CA ALA A 58 17.18 -77.05 33.99
C ALA A 58 17.06 -77.75 35.35
N ASP A 59 17.37 -79.04 35.42
CA ASP A 59 17.36 -79.80 36.67
C ASP A 59 18.62 -79.50 37.50
N GLN A 60 18.45 -78.97 38.71
CA GLN A 60 19.53 -78.60 39.63
C GLN A 60 20.36 -79.80 40.13
N SER A 61 19.85 -81.03 40.05
CA SER A 61 20.58 -82.23 40.48
C SER A 61 21.67 -82.68 39.50
N THR A 62 21.62 -82.18 38.25
CA THR A 62 22.52 -82.48 37.13
C THR A 62 23.98 -82.07 37.39
N PRO A 63 24.96 -83.00 37.41
CA PRO A 63 26.38 -82.68 37.57
C PRO A 63 26.90 -81.78 36.44
N GLY A 64 27.52 -80.66 36.80
CA GLY A 64 28.03 -79.66 35.85
C GLY A 64 27.07 -78.50 35.59
N SER A 65 25.75 -78.75 35.57
CA SER A 65 24.72 -77.73 35.40
C SER A 65 24.43 -76.94 36.69
N ASN A 66 25.46 -76.27 37.22
CA ASN A 66 25.26 -75.24 38.23
C ASN A 66 24.28 -74.20 37.66
N SER A 67 23.16 -73.96 38.33
CA SER A 67 22.11 -73.06 37.84
C SER A 67 22.61 -71.65 37.54
N ALA A 68 23.65 -71.18 38.25
CA ALA A 68 24.32 -69.90 37.96
C ALA A 68 25.10 -69.89 36.63
N LEU A 69 25.58 -71.04 36.14
CA LEU A 69 26.21 -71.17 34.81
C LEU A 69 25.16 -71.19 33.71
N VAL A 70 24.07 -71.97 33.88
CA VAL A 70 22.96 -72.03 32.92
C VAL A 70 22.33 -70.64 32.74
N LEU A 71 22.03 -69.93 33.84
CA LEU A 71 21.56 -68.54 33.83
C LEU A 71 22.53 -67.61 33.08
N ARG A 72 23.84 -67.69 33.39
CA ARG A 72 24.84 -66.82 32.78
C ARG A 72 25.00 -67.08 31.28
N ALA A 73 24.98 -68.34 30.85
CA ALA A 73 25.00 -68.70 29.43
C ALA A 73 23.78 -68.12 28.71
N MET A 74 22.57 -68.38 29.24
CA MET A 74 21.30 -67.98 28.63
C MET A 74 21.17 -66.46 28.50
N ARG A 75 21.48 -65.70 29.56
CA ARG A 75 21.57 -64.22 29.54
C ARG A 75 22.48 -63.66 28.45
N THR A 76 23.53 -64.39 28.08
CA THR A 76 24.54 -63.93 27.12
C THR A 76 24.17 -64.27 25.67
N THR A 77 23.26 -65.23 25.45
CA THR A 77 23.06 -65.87 24.14
C THR A 77 21.61 -65.83 23.66
N HIS A 78 20.64 -66.10 24.53
CA HIS A 78 19.20 -66.01 24.21
C HIS A 78 18.42 -65.33 25.36
N PRO A 79 18.69 -64.04 25.68
CA PRO A 79 18.06 -63.34 26.79
C PRO A 79 16.52 -63.15 26.66
N GLY A 80 15.92 -63.51 25.52
CA GLY A 80 14.47 -63.49 25.32
C GLY A 80 13.74 -64.80 25.66
N THR A 81 14.46 -65.91 25.85
CA THR A 81 13.89 -67.25 26.10
C THR A 81 13.71 -67.50 27.60
N PRO A 82 12.49 -67.82 28.09
CA PRO A 82 12.27 -68.17 29.49
C PRO A 82 13.11 -69.37 29.96
N LEU A 83 13.77 -69.23 31.11
CA LEU A 83 14.49 -70.30 31.80
C LEU A 83 13.88 -70.54 33.19
N MET A 84 13.55 -71.79 33.50
CA MET A 84 13.14 -72.27 34.82
C MET A 84 14.11 -73.32 35.34
N VAL A 85 14.30 -73.37 36.67
CA VAL A 85 15.11 -74.38 37.35
C VAL A 85 14.19 -75.36 38.10
N ILE A 86 14.42 -76.65 37.94
CA ILE A 86 13.67 -77.71 38.63
C ILE A 86 14.55 -78.29 39.75
N THR A 87 13.94 -78.60 40.91
CA THR A 87 14.64 -79.15 42.09
C THR A 87 13.76 -80.20 42.77
N ASP A 88 14.34 -81.23 43.37
CA ASP A 88 13.55 -82.28 44.05
C ASP A 88 13.06 -81.82 45.43
N GLY A 89 11.86 -82.25 45.81
CA GLY A 89 11.23 -81.93 47.09
C GLY A 89 11.34 -83.10 48.05
N GLY A 90 11.87 -82.84 49.26
CA GLY A 90 12.27 -83.88 50.22
C GLY A 90 11.19 -84.87 50.69
N ASP A 91 9.91 -84.60 50.43
CA ASP A 91 8.76 -85.45 50.80
C ASP A 91 7.95 -85.90 49.56
N GLY A 92 8.62 -86.41 48.54
CA GLY A 92 8.00 -87.29 47.52
C GLY A 92 7.25 -86.59 46.37
N GLY A 93 7.52 -85.31 46.13
CA GLY A 93 7.02 -84.57 44.97
C GLY A 93 7.92 -83.36 44.65
N PRO A 94 8.06 -82.95 43.37
CA PRO A 94 9.06 -81.97 42.96
C PRO A 94 8.85 -80.60 43.63
N ALA A 95 9.90 -80.07 44.27
CA ALA A 95 9.90 -78.73 44.86
C ALA A 95 10.40 -77.71 43.83
N LEU A 96 9.46 -77.24 43.01
CA LEU A 96 9.77 -76.35 41.89
C LEU A 96 10.17 -74.94 42.34
N TRP A 97 11.44 -74.58 42.19
CA TRP A 97 11.92 -73.20 42.32
C TRP A 97 11.81 -72.48 40.99
N VAL A 98 10.63 -71.91 40.74
CA VAL A 98 10.40 -71.04 39.58
C VAL A 98 11.30 -69.80 39.67
N LEU A 99 12.45 -69.84 39.00
CA LEU A 99 12.93 -68.64 38.34
C LEU A 99 12.03 -68.37 37.13
N VAL A 100 11.64 -67.11 37.00
CA VAL A 100 11.44 -66.45 35.71
C VAL A 100 12.43 -65.29 35.71
N GLU A 101 13.17 -65.10 34.63
CA GLU A 101 14.06 -63.94 34.48
C GLU A 101 13.23 -62.72 34.03
N ASP A 102 12.79 -61.90 35.00
CA ASP A 102 12.37 -60.52 34.75
C ASP A 102 13.63 -59.66 34.54
N SER A 103 13.53 -58.68 33.64
CA SER A 103 14.40 -57.50 33.54
C SER A 103 14.81 -56.86 34.88
N ARG A 104 14.00 -57.02 35.94
CA ARG A 104 14.20 -56.48 37.30
C ARG A 104 14.95 -57.44 38.25
N GLY A 105 15.26 -58.66 37.81
CA GLY A 105 16.01 -59.67 38.58
C GLY A 105 15.16 -60.76 39.22
N LEU A 106 15.82 -61.67 39.96
CA LEU A 106 15.22 -62.90 40.49
C LEU A 106 14.09 -62.62 41.50
N GLU A 107 12.83 -62.93 41.12
CA GLU A 107 11.82 -63.31 42.11
C GLU A 107 12.25 -64.61 42.79
N ARG A 108 12.20 -64.65 44.13
CA ARG A 108 12.14 -65.90 44.90
C ARG A 108 10.68 -66.17 45.28
N PRO A 109 10.02 -67.21 44.73
CA PRO A 109 8.68 -67.58 45.16
C PRO A 109 8.64 -67.90 46.65
N ALA A 110 7.69 -67.31 47.37
CA ALA A 110 7.51 -67.56 48.81
C ALA A 110 6.85 -68.93 49.07
N GLY A 111 7.67 -69.99 49.07
CA GLY A 111 7.36 -71.27 49.73
C GLY A 111 6.15 -72.07 49.22
N SER A 112 5.60 -71.78 48.05
CA SER A 112 4.44 -72.52 47.51
C SER A 112 4.88 -73.68 46.61
N HIS A 113 4.70 -74.93 47.05
CA HIS A 113 4.72 -76.08 46.14
C HIS A 113 3.65 -75.92 45.06
N ARG A 114 4.02 -76.04 43.78
CA ARG A 114 3.11 -75.97 42.64
C ARG A 114 3.48 -77.05 41.61
N PRO A 115 2.50 -77.65 40.90
CA PRO A 115 2.78 -78.53 39.77
C PRO A 115 3.54 -77.80 38.65
N VAL A 116 4.35 -78.53 37.89
CA VAL A 116 5.33 -77.94 36.96
C VAL A 116 4.63 -77.19 35.83
N GLY A 117 3.56 -77.76 35.27
CA GLY A 117 2.79 -77.17 34.18
C GLY A 117 2.08 -75.88 34.55
N VAL A 118 1.64 -75.72 35.80
CA VAL A 118 1.03 -74.47 36.28
C VAL A 118 2.05 -73.33 36.30
N ALA A 119 3.32 -73.63 36.58
CA ALA A 119 4.39 -72.65 36.58
C ALA A 119 4.90 -72.34 35.16
N VAL A 120 5.07 -73.37 34.31
CA VAL A 120 5.46 -73.21 32.89
C VAL A 120 4.44 -72.35 32.14
N LEU A 121 3.15 -72.64 32.27
CA LEU A 121 2.09 -71.83 31.67
C LEU A 121 2.10 -70.38 32.19
N ARG A 122 2.37 -70.15 33.48
CA ARG A 122 2.49 -68.79 34.05
C ARG A 122 3.68 -68.03 33.48
N ALA A 123 4.85 -68.66 33.36
CA ALA A 123 6.06 -68.05 32.81
C ALA A 123 5.86 -67.63 31.34
N LEU A 124 5.32 -68.53 30.53
CA LEU A 124 4.97 -68.26 29.12
C LEU A 124 3.92 -67.15 28.99
N GLN A 125 2.91 -67.12 29.85
CA GLN A 125 1.90 -66.06 29.84
C GLN A 125 2.46 -64.70 30.25
N LEU A 126 3.39 -64.64 31.22
CA LEU A 126 4.09 -63.41 31.61
C LEU A 126 4.95 -62.90 30.45
N ARG A 127 5.84 -63.73 29.88
CA ARG A 127 6.71 -63.35 28.76
C ARG A 127 5.91 -62.88 27.54
N ARG A 128 4.73 -63.46 27.29
CA ARG A 128 3.80 -62.99 26.25
C ARG A 128 3.27 -61.59 26.52
N VAL A 129 2.82 -61.30 27.75
CA VAL A 129 2.32 -59.97 28.13
C VAL A 129 3.45 -58.93 28.08
N GLU A 130 4.66 -59.29 28.51
CA GLU A 130 5.86 -58.46 28.40
C GLU A 130 6.19 -58.14 26.94
N SER A 131 6.33 -59.15 26.07
CA SER A 131 6.69 -58.92 24.66
C SER A 131 5.59 -58.18 23.89
N GLU A 132 4.33 -58.38 24.25
CA GLU A 132 3.22 -57.57 23.73
C GLU A 132 3.32 -56.11 24.19
N ALA A 133 3.66 -55.84 25.45
CA ALA A 133 3.90 -54.49 25.97
C ALA A 133 5.17 -53.85 25.35
N GLU A 134 6.29 -54.57 25.23
CA GLU A 134 7.51 -54.17 24.52
C GLU A 134 7.17 -53.72 23.09
N ARG A 135 6.37 -54.50 22.37
CA ARG A 135 5.90 -54.20 21.00
C ARG A 135 4.99 -52.97 20.94
N TYR A 136 4.06 -52.81 21.88
CA TYR A 136 3.18 -51.64 21.93
C TYR A 136 3.92 -50.36 22.32
N LEU A 137 4.87 -50.42 23.25
CA LEU A 137 5.73 -49.29 23.63
C LEU A 137 6.67 -48.90 22.48
N GLY A 138 7.26 -49.88 21.78
CA GLY A 138 8.06 -49.65 20.58
C GLY A 138 7.26 -48.98 19.45
N LEU A 139 6.01 -49.40 19.24
CA LEU A 139 5.11 -48.77 18.27
C LEU A 139 4.72 -47.34 18.70
N ALA A 140 4.33 -47.14 19.97
CA ALA A 140 3.94 -45.82 20.48
C ALA A 140 5.10 -44.82 20.39
N ARG A 141 6.31 -45.24 20.76
CA ARG A 141 7.53 -44.43 20.58
C ARG A 141 7.82 -44.18 19.10
N GLY A 142 7.75 -45.19 18.24
CA GLY A 142 7.98 -45.04 16.81
C GLY A 142 6.98 -44.12 16.10
N LEU A 143 5.75 -43.99 16.61
CA LEU A 143 4.76 -43.02 16.14
C LEU A 143 5.07 -41.60 16.63
N LEU A 144 5.52 -41.44 17.89
CA LEU A 144 5.86 -40.13 18.46
C LEU A 144 7.17 -39.56 17.89
N ASP A 145 8.19 -40.41 17.72
CA ASP A 145 9.48 -40.11 17.08
C ASP A 145 9.35 -39.97 15.54
N ALA A 146 8.18 -40.26 14.95
CA ALA A 146 7.87 -39.98 13.53
C ALA A 146 7.20 -38.61 13.30
N SER A 147 6.82 -37.89 14.37
CA SER A 147 6.43 -36.49 14.26
C SER A 147 7.68 -35.62 14.09
N PRO A 148 7.74 -34.70 13.09
CA PRO A 148 8.84 -33.76 12.97
C PRO A 148 8.80 -32.67 14.06
N ASP A 149 7.62 -32.41 14.62
CA ASP A 149 7.41 -31.35 15.61
C ASP A 149 7.93 -31.79 16.99
N PRO A 150 8.77 -30.98 17.67
CA PRO A 150 9.08 -31.12 19.09
C PRO A 150 7.82 -31.37 19.92
N THR A 151 7.67 -32.59 20.44
CA THR A 151 6.46 -33.04 21.14
C THR A 151 6.76 -33.67 22.50
N CYS A 152 6.06 -33.22 23.54
CA CYS A 152 6.02 -33.87 24.86
C CYS A 152 4.60 -34.21 25.32
N ALA A 153 4.49 -35.08 26.32
CA ALA A 153 3.26 -35.35 27.05
C ALA A 153 3.47 -35.05 28.54
N VAL A 154 2.50 -34.41 29.17
CA VAL A 154 2.51 -34.01 30.58
C VAL A 154 1.32 -34.62 31.34
N ASP A 155 1.51 -34.94 32.62
CA ASP A 155 0.42 -35.35 33.52
C ASP A 155 -0.37 -34.15 34.11
N ALA A 156 -1.29 -34.42 35.04
CA ALA A 156 -2.16 -33.39 35.62
C ALA A 156 -1.38 -32.41 36.51
N GLU A 157 -0.26 -32.87 37.07
CA GLU A 157 0.73 -32.12 37.84
C GLU A 157 1.71 -31.35 36.93
N SER A 158 1.53 -31.39 35.60
CA SER A 158 2.38 -30.84 34.53
C SER A 158 3.77 -31.49 34.37
N THR A 159 3.99 -32.65 34.99
CA THR A 159 5.26 -33.40 34.86
C THR A 159 5.36 -34.00 33.46
N ILE A 160 6.48 -33.77 32.77
CA ILE A 160 6.77 -34.35 31.46
C ILE A 160 6.97 -35.86 31.64
N VAL A 161 6.08 -36.68 31.08
CA VAL A 161 6.13 -38.16 31.18
C VAL A 161 6.76 -38.82 29.95
N ALA A 162 6.76 -38.15 28.80
CA ALA A 162 7.32 -38.65 27.55
C ALA A 162 7.70 -37.48 26.62
N VAL A 163 8.77 -37.65 25.83
CA VAL A 163 9.20 -36.68 24.81
C VAL A 163 9.70 -37.42 23.55
N ASN A 164 9.46 -36.86 22.36
CA ASN A 164 10.00 -37.41 21.11
C ASN A 164 11.45 -36.97 20.86
N GLN A 165 12.05 -37.42 19.75
CA GLN A 165 13.41 -37.05 19.39
C GLN A 165 13.53 -35.56 19.03
N ALA A 166 12.57 -35.02 18.26
CA ALA A 166 12.54 -33.61 17.91
C ALA A 166 12.54 -32.70 19.16
N TRP A 167 11.90 -33.10 20.26
CA TRP A 167 11.94 -32.38 21.53
C TRP A 167 13.36 -32.29 22.12
N ARG A 168 14.08 -33.42 22.15
CA ARG A 168 15.46 -33.48 22.64
C ARG A 168 16.39 -32.64 21.76
N ASP A 169 16.21 -32.70 20.45
CA ASP A 169 16.99 -31.94 19.48
C ASP A 169 16.71 -30.42 19.59
N PHE A 170 15.44 -30.03 19.80
CA PHE A 170 15.01 -28.64 20.03
C PHE A 170 15.52 -28.08 21.37
N THR A 171 15.42 -28.85 22.46
CA THR A 171 15.97 -28.46 23.78
C THR A 171 17.48 -28.22 23.66
N ALA A 172 18.22 -29.14 23.01
CA ALA A 172 19.66 -28.99 22.80
C ALA A 172 20.03 -27.81 21.89
N ALA A 173 19.25 -27.54 20.83
CA ALA A 173 19.48 -26.42 19.92
C ALA A 173 19.29 -25.05 20.58
N ASN A 174 18.45 -24.97 21.61
CA ASN A 174 18.23 -23.79 22.45
C ASN A 174 19.07 -23.79 23.74
N GLY A 175 20.04 -24.70 23.86
CA GLY A 175 21.03 -24.73 24.95
C GLY A 175 20.56 -25.34 26.28
N GLY A 176 19.31 -25.83 26.36
CA GLY A 176 18.78 -26.49 27.55
C GLY A 176 19.23 -27.95 27.70
N THR A 177 18.99 -28.52 28.89
CA THR A 177 19.36 -29.89 29.24
C THR A 177 18.15 -30.79 29.55
N ASP A 178 18.35 -32.12 29.50
CA ASP A 178 17.37 -33.10 29.99
C ASP A 178 16.96 -32.86 31.47
N THR A 179 17.80 -32.18 32.25
CA THR A 179 17.51 -31.80 33.65
C THR A 179 16.60 -30.56 33.78
N GLU A 180 16.35 -29.83 32.70
CA GLU A 180 15.55 -28.59 32.69
C GLU A 180 14.24 -28.76 31.89
N CYS A 181 14.26 -29.51 30.78
CA CYS A 181 13.09 -29.73 29.91
C CYS A 181 12.82 -31.22 29.57
N GLY A 182 13.43 -32.16 30.29
CA GLY A 182 13.32 -33.60 30.04
C GLY A 182 12.22 -34.32 30.85
N VAL A 183 12.17 -35.65 30.69
CA VAL A 183 11.20 -36.51 31.38
C VAL A 183 11.43 -36.50 32.90
N GLY A 184 10.38 -36.21 33.66
CA GLY A 184 10.42 -36.04 35.12
C GLY A 184 10.50 -34.57 35.58
N VAL A 185 10.64 -33.61 34.66
CA VAL A 185 10.59 -32.17 34.97
C VAL A 185 9.16 -31.63 34.81
N SER A 186 8.76 -30.62 35.59
CA SER A 186 7.48 -29.93 35.40
C SER A 186 7.60 -28.93 34.25
N TYR A 187 6.72 -29.03 33.24
CA TYR A 187 6.66 -28.06 32.15
C TYR A 187 6.23 -26.67 32.65
N LEU A 188 5.28 -26.60 33.59
CA LEU A 188 4.95 -25.32 34.24
C LEU A 188 6.15 -24.78 35.02
N GLY A 189 6.89 -25.63 35.72
CA GLY A 189 8.12 -25.23 36.42
C GLY A 189 9.23 -24.73 35.48
N ALA A 190 9.31 -25.24 34.25
CA ALA A 190 10.22 -24.73 33.22
C ALA A 190 9.78 -23.34 32.71
N CYS A 191 8.48 -23.16 32.41
CA CYS A 191 7.94 -21.85 32.01
C CYS A 191 8.01 -20.81 33.14
N ASP A 192 7.60 -21.16 34.36
CA ASP A 192 7.65 -20.30 35.55
C ASP A 192 9.11 -20.00 35.96
N GLY A 193 10.06 -20.92 35.70
CA GLY A 193 11.49 -20.70 35.88
C GLY A 193 12.15 -19.83 34.79
N ALA A 194 11.52 -19.74 33.62
CA ALA A 194 11.87 -18.84 32.53
C ALA A 194 11.07 -17.52 32.56
N ALA A 195 10.27 -17.25 33.61
CA ALA A 195 9.52 -16.02 33.77
C ALA A 195 10.32 -14.97 34.58
N GLY A 196 10.62 -13.84 33.94
CA GLY A 196 11.35 -12.72 34.52
C GLY A 196 10.62 -11.38 34.37
N ASP A 197 11.32 -10.35 33.92
CA ASP A 197 10.72 -9.04 33.64
C ASP A 197 9.87 -9.11 32.36
N ILE A 198 8.57 -8.83 32.45
CA ILE A 198 7.61 -8.99 31.34
C ILE A 198 7.84 -7.94 30.23
N THR A 199 8.77 -6.98 30.40
CA THR A 199 9.27 -6.12 29.31
C THR A 199 10.21 -6.86 28.33
N ASP A 200 10.71 -8.05 28.68
CA ASP A 200 11.40 -8.94 27.76
C ASP A 200 10.39 -9.83 27.01
N PRO A 201 10.38 -9.86 25.66
CA PRO A 201 9.49 -10.71 24.88
C PRO A 201 9.53 -12.19 25.29
N ASP A 202 10.71 -12.75 25.57
CA ASP A 202 10.85 -14.18 25.89
C ASP A 202 10.14 -14.54 27.22
N HIS A 203 10.07 -13.60 28.15
CA HIS A 203 9.38 -13.75 29.44
C HIS A 203 7.85 -13.65 29.32
N LEU A 204 7.33 -12.88 28.35
CA LEU A 204 5.90 -12.86 28.03
C LEU A 204 5.44 -14.20 27.43
N GLU A 205 6.23 -14.74 26.50
CA GLU A 205 5.91 -16.01 25.84
C GLU A 205 5.86 -17.20 26.80
N ALA A 206 6.84 -17.31 27.71
CA ALA A 206 6.82 -18.31 28.78
C ALA A 206 5.55 -18.19 29.66
N THR A 207 5.10 -16.97 29.95
CA THR A 207 3.90 -16.69 30.75
C THR A 207 2.61 -17.13 30.04
N LEU A 208 2.47 -16.83 28.75
CA LEU A 208 1.31 -17.23 27.94
C LEU A 208 1.22 -18.76 27.82
N MET A 209 2.35 -19.43 27.60
CA MET A 209 2.44 -20.90 27.61
C MET A 209 2.05 -21.48 28.99
N ALA A 210 2.53 -20.92 30.10
CA ALA A 210 2.16 -21.39 31.44
C ALA A 210 0.64 -21.29 31.69
N GLN A 211 0.01 -20.18 31.30
CA GLN A 211 -1.44 -20.00 31.44
C GLN A 211 -2.25 -20.93 30.52
N GLY A 212 -1.85 -21.06 29.25
CA GLY A 212 -2.49 -21.95 28.28
C GLY A 212 -2.55 -23.41 28.76
N LEU A 213 -1.45 -23.93 29.30
CA LEU A 213 -1.43 -25.29 29.84
C LEU A 213 -2.31 -25.42 31.09
N ARG A 214 -2.27 -24.46 32.03
CA ARG A 214 -3.12 -24.47 33.22
C ARG A 214 -4.61 -24.58 32.86
N HIS A 215 -5.06 -23.87 31.83
CA HIS A 215 -6.45 -23.93 31.35
C HIS A 215 -6.82 -25.26 30.65
N VAL A 216 -5.89 -25.88 29.90
CA VAL A 216 -6.10 -27.20 29.28
C VAL A 216 -6.14 -28.32 30.33
N LEU A 217 -5.27 -28.27 31.35
CA LEU A 217 -5.26 -29.23 32.47
C LEU A 217 -6.49 -29.05 33.39
N ALA A 218 -6.91 -27.81 33.68
CA ALA A 218 -8.15 -27.53 34.40
C ALA A 218 -9.41 -27.91 33.60
N GLY A 219 -9.32 -27.98 32.27
CA GLY A 219 -10.44 -28.28 31.39
C GLY A 219 -11.39 -27.12 31.12
N SER A 220 -10.93 -25.88 31.29
CA SER A 220 -11.64 -24.69 30.79
C SER A 220 -11.36 -24.42 29.31
N LEU A 221 -10.36 -25.09 28.71
CA LEU A 221 -10.09 -25.10 27.28
C LEU A 221 -9.98 -26.54 26.74
N ASP A 222 -10.56 -26.76 25.55
CA ASP A 222 -10.44 -28.02 24.80
C ASP A 222 -9.14 -28.11 23.99
N HIS A 223 -8.47 -26.98 23.74
CA HIS A 223 -7.11 -26.87 23.24
C HIS A 223 -6.58 -25.45 23.52
N PHE A 224 -5.26 -25.29 23.52
CA PHE A 224 -4.59 -24.00 23.48
C PHE A 224 -3.68 -23.95 22.25
N ARG A 225 -3.60 -22.79 21.61
CA ARG A 225 -2.63 -22.50 20.55
C ARG A 225 -2.12 -21.08 20.74
N HIS A 226 -0.80 -20.91 20.67
CA HIS A 226 -0.15 -19.61 20.63
C HIS A 226 1.08 -19.66 19.72
N ASP A 227 1.31 -18.59 18.96
CA ASP A 227 2.38 -18.50 17.96
C ASP A 227 3.44 -17.51 18.49
N TYR A 228 4.69 -17.96 18.61
CA TYR A 228 5.73 -17.31 19.43
C TYR A 228 7.11 -17.35 18.77
N ALA A 229 7.98 -16.41 19.16
CA ALA A 229 9.40 -16.43 18.79
C ALA A 229 10.17 -17.44 19.66
N CYS A 230 11.08 -18.21 19.05
CA CYS A 230 12.03 -19.04 19.79
C CYS A 230 13.37 -19.05 19.05
N HIS A 231 14.19 -18.04 19.33
CA HIS A 231 15.42 -17.80 18.59
C HIS A 231 16.59 -18.62 19.14
N SER A 232 17.35 -19.24 18.24
CA SER A 232 18.60 -19.91 18.59
C SER A 232 19.80 -18.95 18.39
N PRO A 233 20.97 -19.21 19.00
CA PRO A 233 22.15 -18.35 18.86
C PRO A 233 22.68 -18.17 17.42
N SER A 234 22.16 -18.93 16.46
CA SER A 234 22.53 -18.86 15.03
C SER A 234 21.37 -18.46 14.10
N GLU A 235 20.11 -18.58 14.52
CA GLU A 235 18.93 -18.46 13.66
C GLU A 235 17.71 -17.94 14.43
N SER A 236 17.08 -16.87 13.91
CA SER A 236 15.74 -16.45 14.30
C SER A 236 14.70 -17.44 13.77
N ARG A 237 13.89 -18.01 14.67
CA ARG A 237 12.83 -18.98 14.35
C ARG A 237 11.53 -18.64 15.07
N TRP A 238 10.42 -19.11 14.51
CA TRP A 238 9.04 -18.89 14.96
C TRP A 238 8.30 -20.23 15.05
N PHE A 239 7.53 -20.44 16.11
CA PHE A 239 6.84 -21.70 16.37
C PHE A 239 5.38 -21.47 16.77
N THR A 240 4.51 -22.43 16.44
CA THR A 240 3.19 -22.58 17.05
C THR A 240 3.28 -23.56 18.21
N GLY A 241 3.12 -23.11 19.45
CA GLY A 241 2.86 -23.99 20.58
C GLY A 241 1.39 -24.41 20.60
N GLN A 242 1.11 -25.70 20.43
CA GLN A 242 -0.24 -26.27 20.49
C GLN A 242 -0.34 -27.29 21.62
N PHE A 243 -1.28 -27.08 22.55
CA PHE A 243 -1.52 -27.98 23.68
C PHE A 243 -2.93 -28.61 23.55
N SER A 244 -2.98 -29.94 23.61
CA SER A 244 -4.23 -30.72 23.48
C SER A 244 -4.42 -31.61 24.70
N PRO A 245 -5.63 -31.70 25.30
CA PRO A 245 -5.87 -32.51 26.49
C PRO A 245 -5.76 -34.01 26.17
N ALA A 246 -5.17 -34.77 27.08
CA ALA A 246 -4.90 -36.19 26.90
C ALA A 246 -5.11 -37.00 28.20
N ALA A 247 -5.50 -38.27 28.05
CA ALA A 247 -5.61 -39.19 29.18
C ALA A 247 -4.22 -39.77 29.54
N ILE A 248 -3.50 -39.10 30.44
CA ILE A 248 -2.13 -39.44 30.83
C ILE A 248 -2.13 -40.01 32.25
N ASN A 249 -1.51 -41.19 32.45
CA ASN A 249 -1.46 -41.92 33.73
C ASN A 249 -2.83 -42.17 34.41
N GLY A 250 -3.94 -42.04 33.67
CA GLY A 250 -5.32 -42.13 34.19
C GLY A 250 -5.93 -40.80 34.64
N GLY A 251 -5.19 -39.69 34.59
CA GLY A 251 -5.67 -38.32 34.83
C GLY A 251 -5.86 -37.50 33.54
N ARG A 252 -6.32 -36.26 33.69
CA ARG A 252 -6.35 -35.25 32.60
C ARG A 252 -4.98 -34.58 32.52
N GLY A 253 -4.13 -35.09 31.64
CA GLY A 253 -2.88 -34.45 31.23
C GLY A 253 -3.04 -33.70 29.91
N ALA A 254 -1.92 -33.41 29.25
CA ALA A 254 -1.89 -32.82 27.92
C ALA A 254 -0.77 -33.38 27.04
N VAL A 255 -0.91 -33.24 25.72
CA VAL A 255 0.17 -33.34 24.75
C VAL A 255 0.49 -31.93 24.26
N ILE A 256 1.76 -31.59 24.21
CA ILE A 256 2.31 -30.29 23.84
C ILE A 256 3.19 -30.51 22.61
N SER A 257 2.94 -29.78 21.53
CA SER A 257 3.75 -29.80 20.31
C SER A 257 4.09 -28.39 19.85
N HIS A 258 5.35 -28.16 19.46
CA HIS A 258 5.81 -26.90 18.89
C HIS A 258 6.06 -27.08 17.39
N HIS A 259 5.17 -26.56 16.55
CA HIS A 259 5.27 -26.66 15.09
C HIS A 259 6.11 -25.50 14.52
N ASP A 260 7.12 -25.77 13.70
CA ASP A 260 7.97 -24.73 13.11
C ASP A 260 7.20 -23.98 12.00
N ILE A 261 6.91 -22.70 12.27
CA ILE A 261 6.23 -21.80 11.33
C ILE A 261 7.19 -20.75 10.73
N THR A 262 8.50 -20.86 10.96
CA THR A 262 9.51 -19.88 10.52
C THR A 262 9.38 -19.56 9.03
N LEU A 263 9.26 -20.59 8.18
CA LEU A 263 9.08 -20.40 6.73
C LEU A 263 7.78 -19.66 6.41
N ALA A 264 6.67 -20.02 7.07
CA ALA A 264 5.37 -19.39 6.85
C ALA A 264 5.36 -17.93 7.31
N HIS A 265 5.92 -17.63 8.49
CA HIS A 265 5.99 -16.30 9.04
C HIS A 265 6.94 -15.38 8.26
N THR A 266 8.12 -15.87 7.84
CA THR A 266 9.01 -15.11 6.94
C THR A 266 8.38 -14.90 5.56
N MET A 267 7.62 -15.86 5.03
CA MET A 267 6.84 -15.65 3.80
C MET A 267 5.71 -14.64 3.99
N GLU A 268 4.99 -14.67 5.10
CA GLU A 268 3.92 -13.72 5.43
C GLU A 268 4.47 -12.29 5.59
N GLN A 269 5.58 -12.10 6.32
CA GLN A 269 6.30 -10.83 6.40
C GLN A 269 6.79 -10.36 5.02
N SER A 270 7.34 -11.26 4.21
CA SER A 270 7.81 -10.93 2.85
C SER A 270 6.66 -10.54 1.92
N LEU A 271 5.51 -11.21 2.02
CA LEU A 271 4.30 -10.90 1.26
C LEU A 271 3.65 -9.60 1.72
N ALA A 272 3.64 -9.32 3.03
CA ALA A 272 3.19 -8.05 3.58
C ALA A 272 4.08 -6.89 3.11
N HIS A 273 5.40 -7.07 3.13
CA HIS A 273 6.35 -6.09 2.59
C HIS A 273 6.13 -5.87 1.08
N GLN A 274 6.06 -6.94 0.29
CA GLN A 274 5.78 -6.87 -1.17
C GLN A 274 4.39 -6.33 -1.52
N SER A 275 3.41 -6.45 -0.62
CA SER A 275 2.07 -5.87 -0.78
C SER A 275 2.01 -4.38 -0.41
N LEU A 276 3.05 -3.85 0.25
CA LEU A 276 3.11 -2.47 0.76
C LEU A 276 4.29 -1.66 0.22
N HIS A 277 5.18 -2.27 -0.58
CA HIS A 277 6.34 -1.63 -1.20
C HIS A 277 6.42 -1.94 -2.71
N ASP A 278 7.14 -1.09 -3.42
CA ASP A 278 7.38 -1.19 -4.86
C ASP A 278 8.58 -2.11 -5.16
N ALA A 279 8.37 -3.12 -6.00
CA ALA A 279 9.34 -4.19 -6.23
C ALA A 279 10.60 -3.81 -7.03
N LEU A 280 10.68 -2.58 -7.56
CA LEU A 280 11.87 -2.04 -8.23
C LEU A 280 12.67 -1.12 -7.30
N THR A 281 11.98 -0.32 -6.48
CA THR A 281 12.58 0.79 -5.72
C THR A 281 12.64 0.55 -4.21
N ASP A 282 11.98 -0.49 -3.70
CA ASP A 282 11.78 -0.79 -2.27
C ASP A 282 11.15 0.36 -1.45
N LEU A 283 10.58 1.35 -2.14
CA LEU A 283 9.79 2.41 -1.52
C LEU A 283 8.43 1.89 -1.09
N PRO A 284 7.81 2.48 -0.04
CA PRO A 284 6.37 2.40 0.17
C PRO A 284 5.59 2.57 -1.15
N ASN A 285 4.62 1.68 -1.37
CA ASN A 285 3.72 1.80 -2.50
C ASN A 285 2.58 2.78 -2.18
N ARG A 286 1.66 2.94 -3.14
CA ARG A 286 0.48 3.81 -3.02
C ARG A 286 -0.33 3.58 -1.74
N ASP A 287 -0.53 2.32 -1.33
CA ASP A 287 -1.50 2.00 -0.27
C ASP A 287 -0.89 2.19 1.12
N LEU A 288 0.39 1.85 1.32
CA LEU A 288 1.15 2.23 2.52
C LEU A 288 1.31 3.76 2.63
N MET A 289 1.39 4.48 1.50
CA MET A 289 1.43 5.94 1.49
C MET A 289 0.09 6.56 1.92
N VAL A 290 -1.04 6.04 1.43
CA VAL A 290 -2.39 6.47 1.84
C VAL A 290 -2.59 6.33 3.35
N ASP A 291 -2.19 5.19 3.92
CA ASP A 291 -2.20 4.94 5.37
C ASP A 291 -1.37 5.98 6.15
N ARG A 292 -0.09 6.16 5.78
CA ARG A 292 0.79 7.14 6.43
C ARG A 292 0.28 8.58 6.33
N VAL A 293 -0.35 8.97 5.23
CA VAL A 293 -1.00 10.30 5.10
C VAL A 293 -2.18 10.42 6.08
N GLY A 294 -2.99 9.38 6.26
CA GLY A 294 -4.08 9.34 7.25
C GLY A 294 -3.59 9.41 8.70
N GLN A 295 -2.51 8.71 9.02
CA GLN A 295 -1.84 8.80 10.33
C GLN A 295 -1.27 10.20 10.59
N ALA A 296 -0.60 10.80 9.60
CA ALA A 296 -0.04 12.14 9.68
C ALA A 296 -1.14 13.20 9.85
N ILE A 297 -2.24 13.14 9.10
CA ILE A 297 -3.42 14.01 9.28
C ILE A 297 -3.96 13.89 10.71
N SER A 298 -4.14 12.66 11.20
CA SER A 298 -4.64 12.40 12.57
C SER A 298 -3.70 12.94 13.65
N HIS A 299 -2.39 12.92 13.42
CA HIS A 299 -1.39 13.55 14.29
C HIS A 299 -1.45 15.09 14.20
N SER A 300 -1.55 15.64 12.98
CA SER A 300 -1.62 17.08 12.70
C SER A 300 -2.82 17.75 13.36
N ASP A 301 -4.00 17.13 13.28
CA ASP A 301 -5.24 17.68 13.83
C ASP A 301 -5.27 17.65 15.37
N ARG A 302 -4.46 16.78 16.02
CA ARG A 302 -4.24 16.77 17.48
C ARG A 302 -3.18 17.79 17.93
N ASN A 303 -2.04 17.83 17.23
CA ASN A 303 -0.84 18.54 17.71
C ASN A 303 -0.63 19.94 17.09
N GLY A 304 -1.44 20.33 16.09
CA GLY A 304 -1.50 21.70 15.55
C GLY A 304 -0.44 22.03 14.49
N HIS A 305 0.43 21.08 14.14
CA HIS A 305 1.39 21.19 13.03
C HIS A 305 0.69 21.30 11.67
N ARG A 306 1.47 21.31 10.58
CA ARG A 306 0.95 21.17 9.21
C ARG A 306 1.46 19.88 8.58
N VAL A 307 0.60 19.26 7.78
CA VAL A 307 0.93 18.15 6.89
C VAL A 307 0.82 18.63 5.45
N ALA A 308 1.73 18.19 4.59
CA ALA A 308 1.60 18.39 3.15
C ALA A 308 1.96 17.13 2.38
N VAL A 309 1.31 16.92 1.24
CA VAL A 309 1.64 15.89 0.27
C VAL A 309 2.14 16.56 -0.99
N THR A 310 3.12 15.95 -1.64
CA THR A 310 3.64 16.37 -2.94
C THR A 310 3.66 15.17 -3.88
N GLN A 311 3.15 15.33 -5.10
CA GLN A 311 3.38 14.38 -6.19
C GLN A 311 4.45 14.96 -7.12
N ILE A 312 5.42 14.13 -7.53
CA ILE A 312 6.52 14.49 -8.44
C ILE A 312 6.45 13.54 -9.63
N ASP A 313 6.41 14.07 -10.85
CA ASP A 313 6.32 13.27 -12.07
C ASP A 313 7.50 13.54 -13.01
N LEU A 314 8.14 12.48 -13.50
CA LEU A 314 9.30 12.58 -14.40
C LEU A 314 8.85 12.77 -15.85
N HIS A 315 9.28 13.89 -16.46
CA HIS A 315 8.96 14.23 -17.84
C HIS A 315 9.60 13.27 -18.83
N HIS A 316 8.84 12.92 -19.88
CA HIS A 316 9.29 12.12 -21.02
C HIS A 316 10.05 10.83 -20.66
N TYR A 317 9.76 10.18 -19.52
CA TYR A 317 10.48 8.97 -19.08
C TYR A 317 10.45 7.81 -20.10
N HIS A 318 9.50 7.78 -21.05
CA HIS A 318 9.57 6.87 -22.21
C HIS A 318 10.83 7.11 -23.06
N ARG A 319 11.21 8.37 -23.35
CA ARG A 319 12.43 8.72 -24.10
C ARG A 319 13.71 8.25 -23.38
N VAL A 320 13.68 8.10 -22.05
CA VAL A 320 14.77 7.46 -21.28
C VAL A 320 14.85 5.96 -21.59
N ASN A 321 13.72 5.25 -21.57
CA ASN A 321 13.65 3.84 -21.95
C ASN A 321 14.04 3.62 -23.42
N ASP A 322 13.72 4.55 -24.32
CA ASP A 322 14.13 4.49 -25.72
C ASP A 322 15.66 4.69 -25.89
N LEU A 323 16.27 5.54 -25.06
CA LEU A 323 17.70 5.88 -25.12
C LEU A 323 18.62 4.81 -24.49
N VAL A 324 18.24 4.23 -23.35
CA VAL A 324 19.09 3.27 -22.59
C VAL A 324 18.47 1.87 -22.42
N GLY A 325 17.28 1.63 -22.99
CA GLY A 325 16.49 0.41 -22.79
C GLY A 325 15.83 0.37 -21.41
N TYR A 326 14.80 -0.47 -21.25
CA TYR A 326 14.05 -0.62 -19.98
C TYR A 326 14.97 -0.82 -18.76
N ARG A 327 15.92 -1.75 -18.82
CA ARG A 327 16.91 -1.98 -17.73
C ARG A 327 17.81 -0.77 -17.44
N GLY A 328 18.01 0.12 -18.41
CA GLY A 328 18.68 1.39 -18.22
C GLY A 328 17.78 2.39 -17.50
N GLY A 329 16.52 2.49 -17.91
CA GLY A 329 15.49 3.30 -17.24
C GLY A 329 15.25 2.85 -15.79
N ASP A 330 15.12 1.55 -15.54
CA ASP A 330 15.02 0.95 -14.20
C ASP A 330 16.18 1.44 -13.29
N SER A 331 17.40 1.51 -13.84
CA SER A 331 18.58 2.03 -13.14
C SER A 331 18.58 3.55 -12.96
N VAL A 332 17.87 4.31 -13.81
CA VAL A 332 17.59 5.74 -13.58
C VAL A 332 16.58 5.91 -12.44
N LEU A 333 15.49 5.13 -12.41
CA LEU A 333 14.49 5.21 -11.33
C LEU A 333 15.10 4.93 -9.96
N VAL A 334 15.94 3.90 -9.84
CA VAL A 334 16.67 3.62 -8.58
C VAL A 334 17.56 4.80 -8.19
N GLN A 335 18.35 5.35 -9.12
CA GLN A 335 19.17 6.54 -8.84
C GLN A 335 18.34 7.79 -8.50
N VAL A 336 17.15 7.96 -9.07
CA VAL A 336 16.22 9.04 -8.72
C VAL A 336 15.77 8.87 -7.26
N VAL A 337 15.37 7.66 -6.87
CA VAL A 337 14.96 7.34 -5.50
C VAL A 337 16.09 7.57 -4.50
N GLU A 338 17.29 7.05 -4.74
CA GLU A 338 18.47 7.29 -3.90
C GLU A 338 18.71 8.80 -3.69
N ARG A 339 18.60 9.59 -4.77
CA ARG A 339 18.89 11.02 -4.76
C ARG A 339 17.78 11.85 -4.08
N LEU A 340 16.52 11.44 -4.20
CA LEU A 340 15.39 12.04 -3.48
C LEU A 340 15.45 11.70 -1.99
N GLN A 341 15.66 10.43 -1.63
CA GLN A 341 15.82 9.99 -0.24
C GLN A 341 16.96 10.73 0.48
N ALA A 342 18.08 10.97 -0.19
CA ALA A 342 19.22 11.72 0.35
C ALA A 342 18.93 13.22 0.68
N ARG A 343 17.71 13.71 0.42
CA ARG A 343 17.24 15.05 0.79
C ARG A 343 16.15 15.06 1.86
N LEU A 344 15.59 13.90 2.21
CA LEU A 344 14.51 13.79 3.19
C LEU A 344 15.07 13.57 4.61
N ARG A 345 14.34 14.07 5.61
CA ARG A 345 14.56 13.78 7.03
C ARG A 345 13.76 12.54 7.44
N THR A 346 14.10 11.95 8.58
CA THR A 346 13.48 10.74 9.12
C THR A 346 11.95 10.82 9.33
N GLY A 347 11.38 12.02 9.44
CA GLY A 347 9.93 12.25 9.57
C GLY A 347 9.16 12.45 8.26
N ASP A 348 9.84 12.46 7.11
CA ASP A 348 9.20 12.51 5.80
C ASP A 348 9.16 11.10 5.17
N THR A 349 8.15 10.82 4.33
CA THR A 349 8.08 9.56 3.58
C THR A 349 8.11 9.83 2.08
N LEU A 350 8.99 9.14 1.35
CA LEU A 350 8.93 8.98 -0.12
C LEU A 350 8.16 7.69 -0.45
N SER A 351 7.35 7.70 -1.50
CA SER A 351 6.64 6.54 -2.03
C SER A 351 6.75 6.46 -3.56
N SER A 352 6.70 5.24 -4.10
CA SER A 352 6.37 5.01 -5.50
C SER A 352 4.85 5.06 -5.65
N PHE A 353 4.34 5.87 -6.58
CA PHE A 353 2.90 6.05 -6.82
C PHE A 353 2.51 5.53 -8.22
N THR A 354 3.35 5.77 -9.23
CA THR A 354 3.35 5.07 -10.52
C THR A 354 4.78 4.92 -11.04
N HIS A 355 5.00 4.16 -12.11
CA HIS A 355 6.32 3.92 -12.75
C HIS A 355 7.18 5.18 -13.03
N ASN A 356 6.59 6.37 -13.16
CA ASN A 356 7.32 7.64 -13.29
C ASN A 356 6.81 8.75 -12.34
N THR A 357 5.96 8.40 -11.36
CA THR A 357 5.37 9.35 -10.41
C THR A 357 5.69 8.92 -8.98
N PHE A 358 6.39 9.78 -8.25
CA PHE A 358 6.70 9.62 -6.83
C PHE A 358 5.78 10.49 -5.97
N MET A 359 5.63 10.15 -4.69
CA MET A 359 4.91 10.97 -3.73
C MET A 359 5.75 11.20 -2.48
N VAL A 360 5.72 12.43 -1.94
CA VAL A 360 6.38 12.82 -0.69
C VAL A 360 5.32 13.26 0.32
N LEU A 361 5.41 12.75 1.54
CA LEU A 361 4.64 13.18 2.70
C LEU A 361 5.58 14.00 3.60
N TRP A 362 5.26 15.28 3.74
CA TRP A 362 5.86 16.19 4.69
C TRP A 362 5.07 16.11 5.99
N GLY A 363 5.47 15.20 6.88
CA GLY A 363 4.67 14.78 8.05
C GLY A 363 4.54 15.83 9.16
N GLU A 364 5.57 16.66 9.34
CA GLU A 364 5.61 17.73 10.34
C GLU A 364 6.14 19.02 9.71
N LEU A 365 5.27 19.99 9.45
CA LEU A 365 5.65 21.32 8.94
C LEU A 365 5.31 22.41 9.95
N ASP A 366 6.17 23.44 9.95
CA ASP A 366 6.01 24.69 10.71
C ASP A 366 4.73 25.47 10.32
N PRO A 367 4.34 26.52 11.08
CA PRO A 367 3.14 27.31 10.78
C PRO A 367 3.10 27.90 9.36
N ASP A 368 4.26 28.21 8.76
CA ASP A 368 4.44 28.70 7.39
C ASP A 368 4.48 27.55 6.35
N GLY A 369 3.99 26.36 6.73
CA GLY A 369 4.14 25.09 6.02
C GLY A 369 3.86 25.05 4.52
N PRO A 370 2.90 25.80 3.94
CA PRO A 370 2.73 25.83 2.48
C PRO A 370 3.96 26.34 1.73
N GLU A 371 4.62 27.37 2.24
CA GLU A 371 5.82 27.95 1.63
C GLU A 371 7.03 27.03 1.86
N THR A 372 7.11 26.42 3.05
CA THR A 372 8.11 25.39 3.38
C THR A 372 8.02 24.17 2.45
N ALA A 373 6.82 23.63 2.23
CA ALA A 373 6.61 22.45 1.37
C ALA A 373 6.97 22.72 -0.09
N VAL A 374 6.64 23.92 -0.62
CA VAL A 374 7.05 24.34 -1.96
C VAL A 374 8.58 24.47 -2.05
N GLY A 375 9.22 25.10 -1.05
CA GLY A 375 10.68 25.25 -1.02
C GLY A 375 11.44 23.92 -0.95
N LEU A 376 11.00 22.99 -0.09
CA LEU A 376 11.56 21.64 0.01
C LEU A 376 11.35 20.86 -1.30
N THR A 377 10.18 20.98 -1.94
CA THR A 377 9.89 20.36 -3.23
C THR A 377 10.76 20.93 -4.36
N GLY A 378 11.05 22.24 -4.35
CA GLY A 378 12.01 22.84 -5.28
C GLY A 378 13.40 22.20 -5.17
N ILE A 379 13.91 22.03 -3.94
CA ILE A 379 15.20 21.36 -3.68
C ILE A 379 15.20 19.90 -4.18
N LEU A 380 14.06 19.21 -4.19
CA LEU A 380 13.94 17.88 -4.79
C LEU A 380 14.03 17.92 -6.32
N LEU A 381 13.38 18.88 -6.98
CA LEU A 381 13.47 19.05 -8.44
C LEU A 381 14.87 19.50 -8.89
N ASP A 382 15.49 20.47 -8.20
CA ASP A 382 16.87 20.93 -8.43
C ASP A 382 17.89 19.77 -8.40
N CYS A 383 17.58 18.71 -7.63
CA CYS A 383 18.41 17.52 -7.57
C CYS A 383 18.24 16.60 -8.78
N LEU A 384 17.14 16.65 -9.53
CA LEU A 384 16.93 15.83 -10.74
C LEU A 384 17.72 16.36 -11.93
N ASP A 385 17.89 17.68 -12.06
CA ASP A 385 18.58 18.35 -13.18
C ASP A 385 20.05 17.90 -13.39
N LEU A 386 20.68 17.31 -12.38
CA LEU A 386 21.98 16.65 -12.53
C LEU A 386 21.82 15.34 -13.34
N PRO A 387 22.52 15.16 -14.48
CA PRO A 387 22.31 13.97 -15.32
C PRO A 387 22.59 12.66 -14.59
N PHE A 388 21.85 11.63 -14.97
CA PHE A 388 21.95 10.27 -14.43
C PHE A 388 22.93 9.43 -15.26
N ALA A 389 23.71 8.58 -14.61
CA ALA A 389 24.78 7.82 -15.26
C ALA A 389 24.33 6.37 -15.50
N VAL A 390 24.19 5.98 -16.76
CA VAL A 390 23.78 4.61 -17.15
C VAL A 390 24.67 4.11 -18.29
N GLY A 391 25.42 3.02 -18.05
CA GLY A 391 26.31 2.43 -19.07
C GLY A 391 27.45 3.35 -19.57
N GLY A 392 27.71 4.47 -18.90
CA GLY A 392 28.62 5.54 -19.35
C GLY A 392 27.95 6.65 -20.16
N ILE A 393 26.65 6.55 -20.46
CA ILE A 393 25.82 7.61 -21.04
C ILE A 393 25.35 8.53 -19.90
N GLN A 394 25.19 9.82 -20.22
CA GLN A 394 24.57 10.82 -19.34
C GLN A 394 23.12 11.05 -19.80
N VAL A 395 22.18 10.78 -18.93
CA VAL A 395 20.73 10.86 -19.19
C VAL A 395 20.17 12.07 -18.44
N PRO A 396 19.69 13.13 -19.12
CA PRO A 396 18.96 14.20 -18.47
C PRO A 396 17.57 13.71 -18.05
N VAL A 397 17.14 14.11 -16.85
CA VAL A 397 15.79 13.85 -16.32
C VAL A 397 15.34 15.12 -15.63
N SER A 398 14.10 15.54 -15.86
CA SER A 398 13.47 16.64 -15.14
C SER A 398 12.08 16.21 -14.69
N GLY A 399 11.53 16.90 -13.70
CA GLY A 399 10.17 16.66 -13.21
C GLY A 399 9.39 17.95 -13.03
N SER A 400 8.09 17.82 -12.80
CA SER A 400 7.25 18.87 -12.22
C SER A 400 6.49 18.30 -11.03
N ALA A 401 6.08 19.16 -10.11
CA ALA A 401 5.53 18.75 -8.82
C ALA A 401 4.26 19.53 -8.43
N GLY A 402 3.27 18.77 -7.94
CA GLY A 402 2.05 19.29 -7.33
C GLY A 402 2.09 19.14 -5.83
N VAL A 403 2.07 20.26 -5.10
CA VAL A 403 2.07 20.32 -3.63
C VAL A 403 0.65 20.61 -3.16
N SER A 404 0.16 19.91 -2.13
CA SER A 404 -1.06 20.27 -1.40
C SER A 404 -0.85 20.15 0.10
N VAL A 405 -1.46 21.07 0.85
CA VAL A 405 -1.36 21.16 2.32
C VAL A 405 -2.69 20.77 2.93
N HIS A 406 -2.65 19.97 4.00
CA HIS A 406 -3.83 19.57 4.76
C HIS A 406 -4.51 20.78 5.38
N THR A 407 -5.83 20.83 5.29
CA THR A 407 -6.68 21.78 6.02
C THR A 407 -7.75 21.03 6.83
N PRO A 408 -8.07 21.44 8.07
CA PRO A 408 -8.92 20.66 8.97
C PRO A 408 -10.28 20.31 8.35
N GLY A 409 -10.61 19.01 8.35
CA GLY A 409 -11.84 18.48 7.75
C GLY A 409 -11.71 17.99 6.30
N GLN A 410 -10.54 18.09 5.66
CA GLN A 410 -10.24 17.35 4.42
C GLN A 410 -9.99 15.87 4.69
N THR A 411 -10.39 14.99 3.76
CA THR A 411 -10.00 13.58 3.78
C THR A 411 -8.62 13.37 3.13
N VAL A 412 -8.01 12.19 3.36
CA VAL A 412 -6.80 11.76 2.62
C VAL A 412 -7.02 11.89 1.11
N ASP A 413 -8.14 11.39 0.59
CA ASP A 413 -8.47 11.47 -0.82
C ASP A 413 -8.64 12.91 -1.33
N ASP A 414 -9.12 13.86 -0.51
CA ASP A 414 -9.16 15.28 -0.88
C ASP A 414 -7.75 15.85 -1.01
N LEU A 415 -6.87 15.55 -0.05
CA LEU A 415 -5.48 16.00 -0.06
C LEU A 415 -4.71 15.43 -1.28
N LEU A 416 -4.95 14.16 -1.62
CA LEU A 416 -4.33 13.51 -2.79
C LEU A 416 -4.91 14.02 -4.12
N ARG A 417 -6.23 14.24 -4.23
CA ARG A 417 -6.85 14.89 -5.40
C ARG A 417 -6.33 16.32 -5.60
N SER A 418 -6.07 17.02 -4.51
CA SER A 418 -5.54 18.39 -4.53
C SER A 418 -4.09 18.42 -5.03
N ALA A 419 -3.27 17.43 -4.65
CA ALA A 419 -1.92 17.26 -5.20
C ALA A 419 -1.94 16.89 -6.71
N ASP A 420 -2.84 15.99 -7.16
CA ASP A 420 -3.04 15.65 -8.59
C ASP A 420 -3.42 16.90 -9.42
N ALA A 421 -4.36 17.71 -8.91
CA ALA A 421 -4.78 18.96 -9.54
C ALA A 421 -3.65 19.99 -9.66
N ALA A 422 -2.81 20.12 -8.63
CA ALA A 422 -1.63 20.97 -8.67
C ALA A 422 -0.55 20.42 -9.62
N LEU A 423 -0.35 19.10 -9.67
CA LEU A 423 0.61 18.45 -10.55
C LEU A 423 0.24 18.62 -12.03
N LEU A 424 -1.05 18.49 -12.37
CA LEU A 424 -1.54 18.73 -13.74
C LEU A 424 -1.25 20.16 -14.21
N ASP A 425 -1.50 21.15 -13.34
CA ASP A 425 -1.18 22.55 -13.64
C ASP A 425 0.34 22.76 -13.77
N ALA A 426 1.14 22.17 -12.87
CA ALA A 426 2.60 22.20 -12.93
C ALA A 426 3.16 21.60 -14.23
N LYS A 427 2.64 20.46 -14.70
CA LYS A 427 3.03 19.86 -16.00
C LYS A 427 2.78 20.83 -17.15
N SER A 428 1.63 21.51 -17.16
CA SER A 428 1.28 22.46 -18.23
C SER A 428 2.07 23.78 -18.22
N ARG A 429 2.86 24.02 -17.18
CA ARG A 429 3.83 25.14 -17.11
C ARG A 429 5.23 24.71 -17.58
N GLY A 430 5.42 23.47 -18.01
CA GLY A 430 6.71 22.90 -18.41
C GLY A 430 7.48 22.23 -17.26
N PRO A 431 8.75 21.86 -17.48
CA PRO A 431 9.61 21.20 -16.49
C PRO A 431 10.14 22.14 -15.39
N GLY A 432 10.57 21.56 -14.27
CA GLY A 432 11.11 22.27 -13.11
C GLY A 432 10.05 23.01 -12.28
N GLN A 433 8.77 22.82 -12.59
CA GLN A 433 7.68 23.62 -12.01
C GLN A 433 7.14 23.00 -10.73
N VAL A 434 7.04 23.80 -9.68
CA VAL A 434 6.34 23.45 -8.43
C VAL A 434 5.08 24.31 -8.33
N VAL A 435 3.91 23.68 -8.23
CA VAL A 435 2.63 24.39 -8.02
C VAL A 435 2.04 23.96 -6.69
N LEU A 436 1.62 24.95 -5.89
CA LEU A 436 0.83 24.74 -4.67
C LEU A 436 -0.66 24.77 -5.02
N PHE A 437 -1.40 23.77 -4.54
CA PHE A 437 -2.84 23.69 -4.69
C PHE A 437 -3.58 24.86 -4.02
N THR A 438 -4.62 25.34 -4.69
CA THR A 438 -5.66 26.21 -4.13
C THR A 438 -7.01 25.75 -4.66
N GLU A 439 -8.12 26.09 -4.00
CA GLU A 439 -9.48 25.76 -4.48
C GLU A 439 -9.73 26.25 -5.93
N GLN A 440 -9.02 27.30 -6.37
CA GLN A 440 -9.10 27.84 -7.73
C GLN A 440 -8.53 26.85 -8.78
N LEU A 441 -7.48 26.11 -8.42
CA LEU A 441 -6.88 25.06 -9.25
C LEU A 441 -7.78 23.82 -9.38
N GLN A 442 -8.59 23.51 -8.35
CA GLN A 442 -9.57 22.42 -8.42
C GLN A 442 -10.65 22.69 -9.47
N GLY A 443 -11.17 23.93 -9.50
CA GLY A 443 -12.10 24.39 -10.52
C GLY A 443 -11.48 24.35 -11.93
N ALA A 444 -10.24 24.83 -12.08
CA ALA A 444 -9.51 24.77 -13.35
C ALA A 444 -9.25 23.33 -13.82
N THR A 445 -8.96 22.40 -12.91
CA THR A 445 -8.66 20.99 -13.23
C THR A 445 -9.88 20.23 -13.73
N MET A 446 -11.03 20.35 -13.05
CA MET A 446 -12.28 19.73 -13.54
C MET A 446 -12.75 20.38 -14.85
N PHE A 447 -12.51 21.69 -15.02
CA PHE A 447 -12.77 22.40 -16.27
C PHE A 447 -11.88 21.90 -17.43
N ARG A 448 -10.59 21.58 -17.22
CA ARG A 448 -9.71 20.97 -18.23
C ARG A 448 -10.24 19.60 -18.71
N ARG A 449 -10.62 18.69 -17.80
CA ARG A 449 -11.18 17.37 -18.17
C ARG A 449 -12.55 17.47 -18.86
N SER A 450 -13.34 18.52 -18.59
CA SER A 450 -14.55 18.81 -19.39
C SER A 450 -14.17 19.20 -20.82
N LEU A 451 -13.28 20.19 -21.00
CA LEU A 451 -12.89 20.70 -22.31
C LEU A 451 -12.33 19.63 -23.26
N GLU A 452 -11.59 18.64 -22.76
CA GLU A 452 -11.15 17.50 -23.57
C GLU A 452 -12.36 16.69 -24.12
N THR A 453 -13.31 16.36 -23.25
CA THR A 453 -14.54 15.62 -23.60
C THR A 453 -15.42 16.44 -24.55
N ASP A 454 -15.61 17.72 -24.25
CA ASP A 454 -16.42 18.65 -25.05
C ASP A 454 -15.77 18.90 -26.43
N LEU A 455 -14.43 18.86 -26.56
CA LEU A 455 -13.72 19.01 -27.83
C LEU A 455 -13.91 17.80 -28.76
N VAL A 456 -13.97 16.58 -28.24
CA VAL A 456 -14.31 15.38 -29.03
C VAL A 456 -15.71 15.50 -29.64
N VAL A 457 -16.66 16.07 -28.89
CA VAL A 457 -18.01 16.38 -29.40
C VAL A 457 -17.93 17.49 -30.46
N ALA A 458 -17.17 18.57 -30.21
CA ALA A 458 -17.02 19.69 -31.14
C ALA A 458 -16.33 19.32 -32.48
N LEU A 459 -15.45 18.32 -32.49
CA LEU A 459 -14.88 17.72 -33.70
C LEU A 459 -15.88 16.82 -34.45
N SER A 460 -16.85 16.24 -33.73
CA SER A 460 -17.89 15.37 -34.28
C SER A 460 -19.12 16.14 -34.79
N GLU A 461 -19.40 17.32 -34.23
CA GLU A 461 -20.54 18.16 -34.60
C GLU A 461 -20.15 19.30 -35.56
N PRO A 462 -20.78 19.44 -36.74
CA PRO A 462 -20.32 20.32 -37.83
C PRO A 462 -20.60 21.82 -37.61
N VAL A 463 -20.81 22.28 -36.37
CA VAL A 463 -21.29 23.63 -36.04
C VAL A 463 -20.57 24.30 -34.86
N GLN A 464 -19.79 23.55 -34.06
CA GLN A 464 -19.13 24.11 -32.89
C GLN A 464 -17.77 24.75 -33.23
N LEU A 465 -16.96 24.12 -34.08
CA LEU A 465 -15.72 24.70 -34.58
C LEU A 465 -16.02 25.62 -35.77
N VAL A 466 -15.37 26.79 -35.81
CA VAL A 466 -15.45 27.77 -36.91
C VAL A 466 -14.06 28.38 -37.19
N LEU A 467 -13.86 28.91 -38.39
CA LEU A 467 -12.67 29.69 -38.72
C LEU A 467 -13.00 31.18 -38.72
N HIS A 468 -12.12 31.96 -38.09
CA HIS A 468 -12.05 33.41 -38.25
C HIS A 468 -10.83 33.74 -39.12
N TYR A 469 -10.90 34.82 -39.89
CA TYR A 469 -9.88 35.22 -40.84
C TYR A 469 -9.32 36.59 -40.47
N GLN A 470 -7.99 36.70 -40.42
CA GLN A 470 -7.27 37.97 -40.19
C GLN A 470 -6.46 38.34 -41.44
N PRO A 471 -6.45 39.62 -41.89
CA PRO A 471 -5.74 40.01 -43.10
C PRO A 471 -4.24 40.20 -42.87
N VAL A 472 -3.44 39.67 -43.80
CA VAL A 472 -2.02 40.00 -43.98
C VAL A 472 -1.90 41.05 -45.08
N VAL A 473 -1.28 42.19 -44.77
CA VAL A 473 -1.23 43.37 -45.63
C VAL A 473 0.20 43.64 -46.11
N GLU A 474 0.39 43.89 -47.41
CA GLU A 474 1.67 44.34 -47.96
C GLU A 474 1.95 45.78 -47.50
N LEU A 475 3.02 45.99 -46.72
CA LEU A 475 3.32 47.28 -46.10
C LEU A 475 3.63 48.38 -47.11
N ALA A 476 4.11 48.00 -48.31
CA ALA A 476 4.45 48.93 -49.39
C ALA A 476 3.21 49.59 -50.02
N SER A 477 2.14 48.82 -50.25
CA SER A 477 0.94 49.24 -51.00
C SER A 477 -0.32 49.44 -50.16
N GLY A 478 -0.44 48.74 -49.03
CA GLY A 478 -1.66 48.71 -48.22
C GLY A 478 -2.74 47.73 -48.71
N THR A 479 -2.45 46.84 -49.67
CA THR A 479 -3.40 45.80 -50.11
C THR A 479 -3.28 44.53 -49.27
N VAL A 480 -4.41 43.86 -49.02
CA VAL A 480 -4.41 42.50 -48.47
C VAL A 480 -3.84 41.54 -49.53
N VAL A 481 -2.98 40.61 -49.11
CA VAL A 481 -2.38 39.60 -50.01
C VAL A 481 -2.64 38.17 -49.54
N ALA A 482 -2.79 37.97 -48.24
CA ALA A 482 -3.07 36.68 -47.62
C ALA A 482 -4.02 36.86 -46.43
N VAL A 483 -4.54 35.75 -45.91
CA VAL A 483 -5.26 35.72 -44.64
C VAL A 483 -4.77 34.58 -43.76
N GLU A 484 -4.74 34.78 -42.46
CA GLU A 484 -4.55 33.70 -41.50
C GLU A 484 -5.91 33.08 -41.13
N ALA A 485 -6.00 31.75 -41.21
CA ALA A 485 -7.20 30.95 -40.92
C ALA A 485 -7.19 30.47 -39.45
N LEU A 486 -7.64 31.36 -38.57
CA LEU A 486 -7.58 31.25 -37.12
C LEU A 486 -8.78 30.50 -36.55
N VAL A 487 -8.57 29.28 -36.04
CA VAL A 487 -9.63 28.43 -35.48
C VAL A 487 -10.23 29.01 -34.19
N ARG A 488 -11.55 28.87 -34.04
CA ARG A 488 -12.32 29.26 -32.85
C ARG A 488 -13.36 28.20 -32.53
N TRP A 489 -13.78 28.12 -31.27
CA TRP A 489 -14.77 27.14 -30.81
C TRP A 489 -15.95 27.85 -30.14
N HIS A 490 -17.14 27.73 -30.73
CA HIS A 490 -18.43 28.08 -30.12
C HIS A 490 -18.85 26.99 -29.12
N HIS A 491 -18.27 27.01 -27.94
CA HIS A 491 -18.60 26.10 -26.84
C HIS A 491 -19.98 26.44 -26.26
N PRO A 492 -20.92 25.48 -26.09
CA PRO A 492 -22.32 25.79 -25.73
C PRO A 492 -22.52 26.59 -24.43
N GLN A 493 -21.68 26.34 -23.42
CA GLN A 493 -21.72 26.98 -22.09
C GLN A 493 -20.78 28.18 -21.99
N LEU A 494 -19.66 28.18 -22.72
CA LEU A 494 -18.54 29.14 -22.52
C LEU A 494 -18.47 30.24 -23.60
N GLY A 495 -19.25 30.10 -24.68
CA GLY A 495 -19.23 31.04 -25.80
C GLY A 495 -18.05 30.79 -26.74
N LEU A 496 -17.52 31.86 -27.34
CA LEU A 496 -16.47 31.76 -28.35
C LEU A 496 -15.07 31.71 -27.70
N LEU A 497 -14.42 30.56 -27.76
CA LEU A 497 -13.05 30.32 -27.28
C LEU A 497 -12.01 30.56 -28.38
N GLY A 498 -10.86 31.11 -27.98
CA GLY A 498 -9.64 31.20 -28.79
C GLY A 498 -8.79 29.93 -28.71
N PRO A 499 -7.81 29.75 -29.64
CA PRO A 499 -6.99 28.54 -29.72
C PRO A 499 -6.12 28.35 -28.46
N ASP A 500 -5.70 29.45 -27.83
CA ASP A 500 -5.06 29.51 -26.51
C ASP A 500 -5.82 28.76 -25.40
N ARG A 501 -7.12 28.54 -25.59
CA ARG A 501 -8.01 27.87 -24.62
C ARG A 501 -8.29 26.40 -24.91
N PHE A 502 -7.84 25.83 -26.03
CA PHE A 502 -8.13 24.43 -26.35
C PHE A 502 -7.11 23.69 -27.24
N VAL A 503 -6.25 24.39 -28.00
CA VAL A 503 -5.20 23.74 -28.81
C VAL A 503 -4.22 22.94 -27.93
N PRO A 504 -3.73 23.45 -26.77
CA PRO A 504 -2.90 22.65 -25.87
C PRO A 504 -3.56 21.36 -25.37
N PHE A 505 -4.90 21.35 -25.20
CA PHE A 505 -5.61 20.12 -24.83
C PHE A 505 -5.75 19.16 -26.00
N ALA A 506 -5.87 19.67 -27.24
CA ALA A 506 -5.81 18.85 -28.44
C ALA A 506 -4.43 18.20 -28.62
N GLU A 507 -3.37 18.89 -28.22
CA GLU A 507 -1.99 18.40 -28.21
C GLU A 507 -1.77 17.35 -27.11
N GLU A 508 -2.12 17.67 -25.85
CA GLU A 508 -2.05 16.76 -24.68
C GLU A 508 -2.82 15.44 -24.91
N SER A 509 -3.96 15.48 -25.61
CA SER A 509 -4.83 14.31 -25.90
C SER A 509 -4.59 13.64 -27.27
N GLY A 510 -3.72 14.19 -28.12
CA GLY A 510 -3.51 13.72 -29.49
C GLY A 510 -4.67 14.00 -30.49
N LEU A 511 -5.73 14.71 -30.06
CA LEU A 511 -6.81 15.18 -30.94
C LEU A 511 -6.34 16.22 -31.98
N ILE A 512 -5.14 16.80 -31.80
CA ILE A 512 -4.57 17.84 -32.66
C ILE A 512 -4.52 17.47 -34.15
N HIS A 513 -4.30 16.19 -34.49
CA HIS A 513 -4.37 15.74 -35.89
C HIS A 513 -5.78 15.85 -36.47
N GLN A 514 -6.82 15.53 -35.69
CA GLN A 514 -8.23 15.63 -36.12
C GLN A 514 -8.65 17.09 -36.24
N LEU A 515 -8.22 17.94 -35.30
CA LEU A 515 -8.42 19.38 -35.35
C LEU A 515 -7.74 20.00 -36.57
N GLY A 516 -6.49 19.63 -36.85
CA GLY A 516 -5.75 20.10 -38.03
C GLY A 516 -6.39 19.67 -39.35
N ASP A 517 -6.79 18.41 -39.49
CA ASP A 517 -7.51 17.92 -40.67
C ASP A 517 -8.84 18.67 -40.88
N TRP A 518 -9.56 19.00 -39.80
CA TRP A 518 -10.78 19.81 -39.84
C TRP A 518 -10.50 21.26 -40.27
N VAL A 519 -9.51 21.92 -39.65
CA VAL A 519 -9.12 23.31 -39.92
C VAL A 519 -8.66 23.46 -41.36
N LEU A 520 -7.71 22.64 -41.80
CA LEU A 520 -7.18 22.64 -43.16
C LEU A 520 -8.28 22.36 -44.20
N GLY A 521 -9.15 21.38 -43.90
CA GLY A 521 -10.29 21.07 -44.75
C GLY A 521 -11.28 22.23 -44.87
N GLN A 522 -11.52 23.00 -43.81
CA GLN A 522 -12.41 24.15 -43.84
C GLN A 522 -11.76 25.37 -44.51
N ALA A 523 -10.50 25.66 -44.19
CA ALA A 523 -9.70 26.72 -44.79
C ALA A 523 -9.68 26.60 -46.33
N LEU A 524 -9.40 25.39 -46.85
CA LEU A 524 -9.38 25.16 -48.30
C LEU A 524 -10.78 25.13 -48.95
N ARG A 525 -11.87 24.88 -48.19
CA ARG A 525 -13.24 25.08 -48.67
C ARG A 525 -13.63 26.57 -48.77
N ASP A 526 -13.10 27.41 -47.88
CA ASP A 526 -13.34 28.85 -47.88
C ASP A 526 -12.39 29.63 -48.82
N ALA A 527 -11.20 29.09 -49.15
CA ALA A 527 -10.23 29.73 -50.05
C ALA A 527 -10.79 30.27 -51.39
N PRO A 528 -11.77 29.63 -52.08
CA PRO A 528 -12.38 30.20 -53.28
C PRO A 528 -13.18 31.49 -53.06
N ARG A 529 -13.58 31.80 -51.83
CA ARG A 529 -14.29 33.04 -51.43
C ARG A 529 -13.33 34.21 -51.18
N LEU A 530 -12.09 33.90 -50.82
CA LEU A 530 -11.06 34.86 -50.42
C LEU A 530 -10.39 35.49 -51.65
N VAL A 531 -11.09 36.45 -52.26
CA VAL A 531 -10.72 37.13 -53.51
C VAL A 531 -10.93 38.64 -53.38
N GLN A 532 -9.92 39.45 -53.71
CA GLN A 532 -10.00 40.91 -53.77
C GLN A 532 -9.67 41.40 -55.19
N ASP A 533 -10.58 42.15 -55.83
CA ASP A 533 -10.45 42.67 -57.21
C ASP A 533 -10.16 41.58 -58.29
N GLY A 534 -10.59 40.34 -58.04
CA GLY A 534 -10.27 39.20 -58.89
C GLY A 534 -8.88 38.60 -58.65
N ARG A 535 -8.11 39.11 -57.69
CA ARG A 535 -6.89 38.46 -57.15
C ARG A 535 -7.30 37.46 -56.08
N GLU A 536 -6.93 36.21 -56.27
CA GLU A 536 -7.01 35.19 -55.23
C GLU A 536 -6.01 35.53 -54.11
N LEU A 537 -6.45 35.55 -52.85
CA LEU A 537 -5.56 35.73 -51.69
C LEU A 537 -4.90 34.40 -51.31
N ASP A 538 -3.72 34.44 -50.71
CA ASP A 538 -3.17 33.25 -50.05
C ASP A 538 -3.87 32.99 -48.71
N ILE A 539 -3.81 31.76 -48.20
CA ILE A 539 -4.42 31.34 -46.95
C ILE A 539 -3.40 30.59 -46.09
N ALA A 540 -3.17 31.10 -44.89
CA ALA A 540 -2.25 30.55 -43.92
C ALA A 540 -2.98 29.69 -42.88
N VAL A 541 -2.41 28.54 -42.56
CA VAL A 541 -2.93 27.57 -41.59
C VAL A 541 -1.81 27.16 -40.64
N ASN A 542 -2.03 27.41 -39.35
CA ASN A 542 -1.15 26.98 -38.27
C ASN A 542 -1.15 25.45 -38.12
N VAL A 543 0.04 24.86 -37.93
CA VAL A 543 0.26 23.42 -37.73
C VAL A 543 1.12 23.20 -36.48
N SER A 544 0.67 22.34 -35.57
CA SER A 544 1.41 21.99 -34.35
C SER A 544 2.66 21.16 -34.64
N ALA A 545 3.69 21.29 -33.79
CA ALA A 545 4.87 20.43 -33.77
C ALA A 545 4.51 18.93 -33.77
N ILE A 546 3.49 18.54 -32.99
CA ILE A 546 3.04 17.15 -32.85
C ILE A 546 2.47 16.60 -34.18
N GLN A 547 2.04 17.48 -35.08
CA GLN A 547 1.52 17.08 -36.39
C GLN A 547 2.61 16.83 -37.45
N MET A 548 3.88 17.17 -37.22
CA MET A 548 4.94 17.19 -38.24
C MET A 548 5.52 15.81 -38.64
N ASP A 549 4.69 14.78 -38.60
CA ASP A 549 5.02 13.41 -39.03
C ASP A 549 4.60 13.11 -40.50
N ASP A 550 4.89 11.89 -40.96
CA ASP A 550 4.58 11.38 -42.31
C ASP A 550 3.11 11.58 -42.77
N ARG A 551 2.17 11.78 -41.84
CA ARG A 551 0.73 11.90 -42.13
C ARG A 551 0.34 13.30 -42.60
N VAL A 552 1.02 14.37 -42.18
CA VAL A 552 0.56 15.75 -42.49
C VAL A 552 0.72 16.09 -43.97
N ALA A 553 1.84 15.74 -44.61
CA ALA A 553 2.03 15.92 -46.04
C ALA A 553 0.97 15.16 -46.86
N ALA A 554 0.60 13.94 -46.42
CA ALA A 554 -0.48 13.17 -47.01
C ALA A 554 -1.87 13.79 -46.78
N SER A 555 -2.11 14.48 -45.65
CA SER A 555 -3.37 15.18 -45.41
C SER A 555 -3.49 16.48 -46.22
N VAL A 556 -2.40 17.24 -46.32
CA VAL A 556 -2.30 18.42 -47.19
C VAL A 556 -2.54 18.06 -48.65
N HIS A 557 -1.98 16.96 -49.15
CA HIS A 557 -2.28 16.44 -50.49
C HIS A 557 -3.78 16.17 -50.67
N ARG A 558 -4.41 15.38 -49.77
CA ARG A 558 -5.85 15.06 -49.85
C ARG A 558 -6.74 16.30 -49.80
N ALA A 559 -6.42 17.26 -48.93
CA ALA A 559 -7.21 18.47 -48.75
C ALA A 559 -7.14 19.39 -49.98
N LEU A 560 -5.95 19.55 -50.57
CA LEU A 560 -5.75 20.28 -51.83
C LEU A 560 -6.45 19.58 -53.01
N GLU A 561 -6.34 18.25 -53.15
CA GLU A 561 -7.07 17.49 -54.17
C GLU A 561 -8.58 17.63 -54.04
N SER A 562 -9.11 17.56 -52.81
CA SER A 562 -10.56 17.62 -52.54
C SER A 562 -11.18 19.01 -52.76
N SER A 563 -10.37 20.07 -52.64
CA SER A 563 -10.81 21.46 -52.79
C SER A 563 -10.52 22.04 -54.17
N GLY A 564 -9.55 21.51 -54.90
CA GLY A 564 -9.07 22.06 -56.18
C GLY A 564 -8.28 23.37 -56.03
N VAL A 565 -7.90 23.75 -54.81
CA VAL A 565 -7.10 24.95 -54.54
C VAL A 565 -5.67 24.73 -55.02
N ARG A 566 -5.09 25.76 -55.67
CA ARG A 566 -3.70 25.72 -56.15
C ARG A 566 -2.76 25.66 -54.93
N PRO A 567 -1.83 24.68 -54.82
CA PRO A 567 -0.99 24.50 -53.64
C PRO A 567 -0.24 25.77 -53.20
N GLN A 568 0.16 26.61 -54.17
CA GLN A 568 0.89 27.87 -53.93
C GLN A 568 0.07 28.93 -53.19
N ARG A 569 -1.25 28.74 -53.04
CA ARG A 569 -2.12 29.57 -52.20
C ARG A 569 -2.13 29.15 -50.74
N LEU A 570 -1.73 27.93 -50.41
CA LEU A 570 -1.64 27.47 -49.02
C LEU A 570 -0.28 27.87 -48.45
N VAL A 571 -0.31 28.51 -47.28
CA VAL A 571 0.83 28.68 -46.39
C VAL A 571 0.61 27.76 -45.18
N VAL A 572 1.63 26.98 -44.81
CA VAL A 572 1.69 26.24 -43.55
C VAL A 572 2.57 27.02 -42.58
N GLU A 573 2.02 27.39 -41.42
CA GLU A 573 2.73 28.13 -40.38
C GLU A 573 3.14 27.19 -39.24
N LEU A 574 4.38 27.33 -38.78
CA LEU A 574 5.02 26.48 -37.78
C LEU A 574 5.82 27.34 -36.81
N THR A 575 5.57 27.23 -35.51
CA THR A 575 6.30 27.99 -34.49
C THR A 575 7.78 27.63 -34.46
N GLU A 576 8.63 28.58 -34.05
CA GLU A 576 10.09 28.39 -34.00
C GLU A 576 10.50 27.11 -33.24
N SER A 577 9.85 26.83 -32.11
CA SER A 577 10.12 25.65 -31.27
C SER A 577 9.80 24.32 -31.95
N ALA A 578 8.77 24.25 -32.82
CA ALA A 578 8.36 23.04 -33.53
C ALA A 578 9.45 22.47 -34.46
N ILE A 579 10.42 23.30 -34.82
CA ILE A 579 11.47 23.02 -35.79
C ILE A 579 12.67 22.30 -35.16
N VAL A 580 12.79 22.34 -33.83
CA VAL A 580 14.01 21.95 -33.10
C VAL A 580 13.95 20.52 -32.54
N GLU A 581 12.76 19.96 -32.29
CA GLU A 581 12.61 18.64 -31.62
C GLU A 581 13.14 17.45 -32.43
N ASP A 582 12.77 17.32 -33.71
CA ASP A 582 13.37 16.35 -34.65
C ASP A 582 13.73 17.05 -35.97
N VAL A 583 14.96 17.55 -36.01
CA VAL A 583 15.51 18.34 -37.12
C VAL A 583 15.49 17.59 -38.46
N ASP A 584 15.72 16.27 -38.49
CA ASP A 584 15.86 15.54 -39.75
C ASP A 584 14.53 14.93 -40.23
N ALA A 585 13.61 14.55 -39.32
CA ALA A 585 12.24 14.18 -39.67
C ALA A 585 11.42 15.40 -40.13
N THR A 586 11.40 16.49 -39.35
CA THR A 586 10.72 17.74 -39.73
C THR A 586 11.29 18.31 -41.04
N ALA A 587 12.61 18.18 -41.29
CA ALA A 587 13.17 18.51 -42.59
C ALA A 587 12.61 17.65 -43.73
N ALA A 588 12.35 16.36 -43.53
CA ALA A 588 11.72 15.50 -44.54
C ALA A 588 10.29 15.97 -44.85
N THR A 589 9.45 16.08 -43.82
CA THR A 589 8.05 16.55 -43.92
C THR A 589 7.96 17.91 -44.62
N LEU A 590 8.79 18.89 -44.24
CA LEU A 590 8.85 20.21 -44.87
C LEU A 590 9.27 20.17 -46.35
N ARG A 591 10.23 19.30 -46.71
CA ARG A 591 10.63 19.12 -48.12
C ARG A 591 9.52 18.47 -48.95
N ASP A 592 8.70 17.59 -48.36
CA ASP A 592 7.56 17.00 -49.04
C ASP A 592 6.37 17.98 -49.18
N LEU A 593 6.06 18.80 -48.17
CA LEU A 593 5.12 19.92 -48.31
C LEU A 593 5.57 20.92 -49.40
N SER A 594 6.85 21.29 -49.40
CA SER A 594 7.43 22.17 -50.43
C SER A 594 7.41 21.53 -51.84
N ARG A 595 7.55 20.21 -51.96
CA ARG A 595 7.37 19.46 -53.23
C ARG A 595 5.95 19.49 -53.76
N LEU A 596 4.93 19.62 -52.90
CA LEU A 596 3.55 19.88 -53.34
C LEU A 596 3.38 21.30 -53.90
N GLY A 597 4.33 22.20 -53.62
CA GLY A 597 4.27 23.62 -53.96
C GLY A 597 3.50 24.45 -52.95
N VAL A 598 3.37 23.97 -51.71
CA VAL A 598 2.84 24.70 -50.54
C VAL A 598 3.95 25.58 -49.96
N LYS A 599 3.60 26.78 -49.51
CA LYS A 599 4.54 27.73 -48.88
C LYS A 599 4.73 27.40 -47.40
N ILE A 600 5.92 27.63 -46.86
CA ILE A 600 6.23 27.44 -45.44
C ILE A 600 6.53 28.78 -44.76
N ALA A 601 5.83 29.07 -43.67
CA ALA A 601 6.12 30.17 -42.76
C ALA A 601 6.67 29.66 -41.43
N ILE A 602 7.66 30.36 -40.88
CA ILE A 602 8.06 30.19 -39.47
C ILE A 602 7.44 31.31 -38.64
N ASP A 603 6.81 30.90 -37.53
CA ASP A 603 6.08 31.76 -36.59
C ASP A 603 6.81 31.95 -35.25
N ASP A 604 6.35 32.92 -34.46
CA ASP A 604 6.91 33.32 -33.15
C ASP A 604 8.43 33.65 -33.20
N PHE A 605 8.95 34.02 -34.38
CA PHE A 605 10.40 33.96 -34.63
C PHE A 605 11.19 35.03 -33.86
N GLY A 606 12.19 34.57 -33.13
CA GLY A 606 13.06 35.36 -32.26
C GLY A 606 12.85 35.09 -30.77
N THR A 607 11.79 34.36 -30.40
CA THR A 607 11.51 33.96 -29.01
C THR A 607 12.32 32.72 -28.56
N GLY A 608 12.80 31.91 -29.52
CA GLY A 608 13.45 30.63 -29.26
C GLY A 608 14.98 30.62 -29.43
N TYR A 609 15.53 29.39 -29.38
CA TYR A 609 16.97 29.12 -29.59
C TYR A 609 17.28 28.66 -31.02
N SER A 610 16.77 29.35 -32.04
CA SER A 610 17.09 29.08 -33.45
C SER A 610 18.59 29.12 -33.74
N SER A 611 19.18 27.94 -33.90
CA SER A 611 20.44 27.83 -34.61
C SER A 611 20.19 28.17 -36.08
N LEU A 612 20.78 29.27 -36.56
CA LEU A 612 20.77 29.68 -37.97
C LEU A 612 21.26 28.56 -38.93
N LEU A 613 21.95 27.56 -38.40
CA LEU A 613 22.36 26.34 -39.08
C LEU A 613 21.16 25.49 -39.56
N TYR A 614 20.04 25.49 -38.82
CA TYR A 614 18.84 24.72 -39.12
C TYR A 614 17.94 25.44 -40.13
N LEU A 615 17.67 26.75 -39.98
CA LEU A 615 16.94 27.55 -40.98
C LEU A 615 17.46 27.34 -42.40
N ARG A 616 18.80 27.27 -42.56
CA ARG A 616 19.47 27.02 -43.85
C ARG A 616 19.17 25.63 -44.48
N ARG A 617 18.61 24.68 -43.73
CA ARG A 617 18.22 23.34 -44.22
C ARG A 617 16.78 23.27 -44.71
N TYR A 618 15.91 24.20 -44.28
CA TYR A 618 14.48 24.14 -44.54
C TYR A 618 14.06 25.01 -45.73
N PRO A 619 13.03 24.62 -46.49
CA PRO A 619 12.44 25.46 -47.53
C PRO A 619 11.51 26.50 -46.88
N VAL A 620 12.07 27.59 -46.35
CA VAL A 620 11.30 28.68 -45.71
C VAL A 620 11.00 29.77 -46.73
N ASP A 621 9.72 30.07 -46.94
CA ASP A 621 9.25 31.15 -47.82
C ASP A 621 8.96 32.45 -47.04
N ILE A 622 8.58 32.32 -45.76
CA ILE A 622 8.09 33.41 -44.91
C ILE A 622 8.69 33.31 -43.49
N LEU A 623 9.09 34.44 -42.90
CA LEU A 623 9.41 34.58 -41.47
C LEU A 623 8.48 35.63 -40.85
N LYS A 624 7.77 35.26 -39.78
CA LYS A 624 6.89 36.14 -38.99
C LYS A 624 7.65 36.64 -37.75
N ILE A 625 7.81 37.96 -37.62
CA ILE A 625 8.41 38.61 -36.44
C ILE A 625 7.36 38.63 -35.34
N ASP A 626 7.68 38.03 -34.18
CA ASP A 626 6.78 37.90 -33.04
C ASP A 626 6.17 39.25 -32.57
N ARG A 627 4.91 39.17 -32.13
CA ARG A 627 4.11 40.27 -31.57
C ARG A 627 4.81 40.99 -30.41
N GLU A 628 5.53 40.29 -29.53
CA GLU A 628 6.21 40.88 -28.38
C GLU A 628 7.20 41.96 -28.84
N PHE A 629 8.09 41.62 -29.78
CA PHE A 629 9.06 42.57 -30.32
C PHE A 629 8.40 43.73 -31.08
N VAL A 630 7.33 43.45 -31.85
CA VAL A 630 6.59 44.51 -32.56
C VAL A 630 5.85 45.43 -31.58
N SER A 631 5.42 44.93 -30.42
CA SER A 631 4.78 45.74 -29.37
C SER A 631 5.76 46.65 -28.62
N GLY A 632 7.06 46.32 -28.62
CA GLY A 632 8.13 47.12 -28.02
C GLY A 632 8.54 48.36 -28.83
N ILE A 633 8.17 48.45 -30.12
CA ILE A 633 8.60 49.53 -31.04
C ILE A 633 8.34 50.93 -30.45
N GLY A 634 9.36 51.80 -30.46
CA GLY A 634 9.27 53.15 -29.91
C GLY A 634 9.27 53.24 -28.37
N THR A 635 9.31 52.10 -27.67
CA THR A 635 9.47 52.03 -26.20
C THR A 635 10.73 51.29 -25.76
N SER A 636 11.21 50.35 -26.57
CA SER A 636 12.35 49.48 -26.31
C SER A 636 13.33 49.47 -27.50
N ALA A 637 14.58 49.83 -27.23
CA ALA A 637 15.62 49.89 -28.27
C ALA A 637 16.13 48.50 -28.67
N ASP A 638 15.99 47.52 -27.79
CA ASP A 638 16.46 46.14 -27.98
C ASP A 638 15.45 45.35 -28.84
N ASP A 639 14.15 45.50 -28.60
CA ASP A 639 13.09 44.89 -29.43
C ASP A 639 13.12 45.43 -30.86
N GLU A 640 13.36 46.73 -31.01
CA GLU A 640 13.63 47.32 -32.32
C GLU A 640 14.90 46.75 -32.98
N ALA A 641 15.93 46.38 -32.20
CA ALA A 641 17.16 45.77 -32.72
C ALA A 641 16.95 44.30 -33.14
N ILE A 642 16.06 43.58 -32.45
CA ILE A 642 15.60 42.24 -32.82
C ILE A 642 14.80 42.32 -34.13
N CYS A 643 13.82 43.22 -34.24
CA CYS A 643 13.08 43.48 -35.48
C CYS A 643 14.01 43.80 -36.67
N ARG A 644 15.03 44.65 -36.45
CA ARG A 644 16.09 44.95 -37.45
C ARG A 644 16.87 43.71 -37.87
N SER A 645 17.21 42.86 -36.93
CA SER A 645 18.02 41.65 -37.17
C SER A 645 17.23 40.58 -37.94
N ILE A 646 15.96 40.34 -37.57
CA ILE A 646 15.09 39.37 -38.26
C ILE A 646 14.78 39.83 -39.69
N THR A 647 14.45 41.11 -39.89
CA THR A 647 14.22 41.67 -41.24
C THR A 647 15.46 41.52 -42.14
N GLY A 648 16.65 41.76 -41.58
CA GLY A 648 17.92 41.55 -42.29
C GLY A 648 18.22 40.09 -42.61
N LEU A 649 17.86 39.16 -41.71
CA LEU A 649 18.00 37.71 -41.94
C LEU A 649 17.06 37.23 -43.04
N ALA A 650 15.78 37.61 -43.00
CA ALA A 650 14.79 37.26 -44.01
C ALA A 650 15.22 37.70 -45.41
N ALA A 651 15.65 38.96 -45.55
CA ALA A 651 16.19 39.49 -46.80
C ALA A 651 17.45 38.73 -47.28
N GLY A 652 18.30 38.25 -46.37
CA GLY A 652 19.47 37.42 -46.67
C GLY A 652 19.14 35.96 -47.05
N MET A 653 17.90 35.51 -46.80
CA MET A 653 17.37 34.20 -47.19
C MET A 653 16.46 34.26 -48.43
N GLU A 654 16.25 35.45 -49.01
CA GLU A 654 15.21 35.74 -50.02
C GLU A 654 13.77 35.44 -49.52
N ALA A 655 13.58 35.36 -48.20
CA ALA A 655 12.31 35.06 -47.54
C ALA A 655 11.47 36.32 -47.28
N THR A 656 10.15 36.16 -47.32
CA THR A 656 9.15 37.19 -47.03
C THR A 656 9.13 37.51 -45.54
N THR A 657 9.08 38.77 -45.14
CA THR A 657 8.95 39.16 -43.71
C THR A 657 7.54 39.66 -43.41
N VAL A 658 6.90 39.10 -42.39
CA VAL A 658 5.64 39.60 -41.80
C VAL A 658 5.94 40.15 -40.40
N GLY A 659 5.40 41.33 -40.05
CA GLY A 659 5.35 41.76 -38.65
C GLY A 659 4.00 41.41 -38.03
N GLU A 660 4.00 40.59 -36.97
CA GLU A 660 2.82 40.30 -36.13
C GLU A 660 2.41 41.52 -35.30
N GLY A 661 1.23 41.49 -34.67
CA GLY A 661 0.91 42.43 -33.59
C GLY A 661 0.91 43.93 -33.95
N VAL A 662 0.73 44.29 -35.23
CA VAL A 662 0.70 45.70 -35.65
C VAL A 662 -0.61 46.35 -35.19
N GLU A 663 -0.55 47.05 -34.05
CA GLU A 663 -1.69 47.77 -33.46
C GLU A 663 -1.64 49.30 -33.67
N THR A 664 -0.48 49.87 -34.00
CA THR A 664 -0.29 51.33 -34.11
C THR A 664 0.35 51.76 -35.43
N MET A 665 0.14 53.04 -35.77
CA MET A 665 0.79 53.66 -36.93
C MET A 665 2.31 53.73 -36.81
N ASP A 666 2.84 53.78 -35.59
CA ASP A 666 4.29 53.84 -35.35
C ASP A 666 4.93 52.46 -35.58
N HIS A 667 4.26 51.35 -35.21
CA HIS A 667 4.70 49.99 -35.55
C HIS A 667 4.74 49.81 -37.08
N TYR A 668 3.67 50.23 -37.77
CA TYR A 668 3.58 50.19 -39.23
C TYR A 668 4.70 51.00 -39.90
N ALA A 669 4.93 52.25 -39.46
CA ALA A 669 5.93 53.14 -40.02
C ALA A 669 7.35 52.61 -39.79
N PHE A 670 7.62 52.08 -38.60
CA PHE A 670 8.91 51.48 -38.24
C PHE A 670 9.20 50.24 -39.09
N LEU A 671 8.31 49.22 -39.08
CA LEU A 671 8.49 47.99 -39.85
C LEU A 671 8.67 48.26 -41.35
N ARG A 672 7.87 49.17 -41.92
CA ARG A 672 8.01 49.62 -43.30
C ARG A 672 9.36 50.31 -43.55
N SER A 673 9.90 51.06 -42.60
CA SER A 673 11.21 51.70 -42.72
C SER A 673 12.38 50.72 -42.68
N LEU A 674 12.20 49.55 -42.06
CA LEU A 674 13.19 48.45 -42.06
C LEU A 674 13.21 47.66 -43.37
N GLY A 675 12.19 47.81 -44.21
CA GLY A 675 11.99 46.97 -45.40
C GLY A 675 11.23 45.67 -45.12
N CYS A 676 10.55 45.55 -43.96
CA CYS A 676 9.61 44.46 -43.73
C CYS A 676 8.52 44.49 -44.81
N THR A 677 8.23 43.33 -45.43
CA THR A 677 7.37 43.28 -46.62
C THR A 677 5.88 43.34 -46.27
N HIS A 678 5.48 42.69 -45.18
CA HIS A 678 4.09 42.47 -44.80
C HIS A 678 3.86 42.75 -43.31
N GLY A 679 2.60 42.89 -42.91
CA GLY A 679 2.23 42.97 -41.50
C GLY A 679 0.80 42.50 -41.26
N GLN A 680 0.56 42.09 -40.03
CA GLN A 680 -0.71 41.58 -39.51
C GLN A 680 -1.00 42.22 -38.15
N GLY A 681 -2.26 42.52 -37.85
CA GLY A 681 -2.64 43.09 -36.55
C GLY A 681 -3.90 43.94 -36.54
N PHE A 682 -4.26 44.42 -35.35
CA PHE A 682 -5.51 45.14 -35.10
C PHE A 682 -5.54 46.57 -35.67
N LEU A 683 -4.43 47.09 -36.22
CA LEU A 683 -4.42 48.31 -37.02
C LEU A 683 -5.34 48.20 -38.25
N TRP A 684 -5.46 47.00 -38.82
CA TRP A 684 -6.33 46.72 -39.96
C TRP A 684 -7.61 45.99 -39.56
N SER A 685 -7.49 44.83 -38.89
CA SER A 685 -8.63 44.06 -38.39
C SER A 685 -8.20 43.00 -37.36
N PRO A 686 -9.02 42.70 -36.34
CA PRO A 686 -8.96 41.41 -35.65
C PRO A 686 -9.43 40.28 -36.57
N ALA A 687 -9.23 39.02 -36.15
CA ALA A 687 -9.76 37.86 -36.86
C ALA A 687 -11.30 37.82 -36.80
N VAL A 688 -11.98 37.77 -37.94
CA VAL A 688 -13.45 37.85 -38.07
C VAL A 688 -14.05 36.69 -38.87
N PRO A 689 -15.35 36.34 -38.68
CA PRO A 689 -16.03 35.37 -39.55
C PRO A 689 -15.97 35.78 -41.02
N ILE A 690 -15.88 34.80 -41.92
CA ILE A 690 -15.64 35.04 -43.35
C ILE A 690 -16.70 35.93 -44.02
N GLU A 691 -17.97 35.87 -43.63
CA GLU A 691 -19.02 36.75 -44.16
C GLU A 691 -18.75 38.23 -43.86
N ARG A 692 -18.06 38.53 -42.75
CA ARG A 692 -17.60 39.89 -42.43
C ARG A 692 -16.31 40.24 -43.18
N PHE A 693 -15.47 39.25 -43.44
CA PHE A 693 -14.23 39.44 -44.20
C PHE A 693 -14.51 39.74 -45.67
N GLU A 694 -15.35 38.94 -46.34
CA GLU A 694 -15.85 39.19 -47.70
C GLU A 694 -16.47 40.58 -47.84
N ALA A 695 -17.30 40.98 -46.86
CA ALA A 695 -17.92 42.30 -46.84
C ALA A 695 -16.90 43.44 -46.65
N ALA A 696 -15.83 43.22 -45.87
CA ALA A 696 -14.75 44.19 -45.69
C ALA A 696 -13.89 44.35 -46.95
N LEU A 697 -13.50 43.24 -47.60
CA LEU A 697 -12.80 43.26 -48.89
C LEU A 697 -13.59 44.01 -49.97
N THR A 698 -14.90 43.75 -50.04
CA THR A 698 -15.80 44.37 -51.04
C THR A 698 -16.05 45.86 -50.78
N ALA A 699 -15.76 46.36 -49.57
CA ALA A 699 -16.04 47.73 -49.16
C ALA A 699 -14.81 48.66 -49.20
N CYS A 700 -13.61 48.16 -49.50
CA CYS A 700 -12.36 48.92 -49.40
C CYS A 700 -11.31 48.52 -50.46
N ASP A 701 -11.15 49.34 -51.50
CA ASP A 701 -10.05 49.25 -52.48
C ASP A 701 -8.65 49.25 -51.81
N GLN A 702 -8.55 49.89 -50.64
CA GLN A 702 -7.39 49.90 -49.74
C GLN A 702 -7.90 49.92 -48.29
N VAL A 703 -7.27 49.16 -47.38
CA VAL A 703 -7.66 49.20 -45.96
C VAL A 703 -7.22 50.56 -45.38
N PRO A 704 -8.13 51.36 -44.80
CA PRO A 704 -7.84 52.77 -44.50
C PRO A 704 -6.88 52.91 -43.32
N VAL A 705 -5.61 53.18 -43.64
CA VAL A 705 -4.55 53.59 -42.72
C VAL A 705 -5.01 54.78 -41.86
N PRO A 706 -5.22 54.65 -40.54
CA PRO A 706 -5.80 55.71 -39.72
C PRO A 706 -4.90 56.95 -39.64
N ALA A 707 -5.46 58.13 -39.90
CA ALA A 707 -4.75 59.38 -39.70
C ALA A 707 -4.41 59.57 -38.20
N ALA A 708 -3.14 59.87 -37.92
CA ALA A 708 -2.61 59.90 -36.55
C ALA A 708 -3.36 60.91 -35.64
N GLY A 709 -3.77 60.46 -34.45
CA GLY A 709 -4.22 61.32 -33.36
C GLY A 709 -5.70 61.26 -32.95
N ALA A 710 -6.51 60.30 -33.46
CA ALA A 710 -7.92 60.16 -33.07
C ALA A 710 -8.12 59.18 -31.88
N PRO A 711 -8.55 59.63 -30.68
CA PRO A 711 -8.81 58.74 -29.55
C PRO A 711 -10.19 58.06 -29.66
N VAL A 712 -10.22 56.72 -29.70
CA VAL A 712 -11.46 55.93 -29.74
C VAL A 712 -12.07 55.80 -28.34
N ALA A 713 -13.32 56.22 -28.17
CA ALA A 713 -14.04 56.16 -26.89
C ALA A 713 -14.67 54.77 -26.64
N ARG A 714 -14.54 54.27 -25.40
CA ARG A 714 -15.19 53.02 -24.96
C ARG A 714 -16.66 53.25 -24.55
N PRO A 715 -17.61 52.34 -24.85
CA PRO A 715 -19.01 52.47 -24.42
C PRO A 715 -19.22 52.36 -22.90
N ARG A 716 -20.36 52.85 -22.41
CA ARG A 716 -20.88 52.53 -21.06
C ARG A 716 -21.93 51.43 -21.16
N HIS A 717 -21.77 50.36 -20.40
CA HIS A 717 -22.79 49.31 -20.24
C HIS A 717 -23.74 49.61 -19.06
N ALA A 718 -24.97 49.14 -19.17
CA ALA A 718 -25.94 49.08 -18.06
C ALA A 718 -25.75 47.79 -17.25
N LEU A 719 -26.24 47.78 -15.99
CA LEU A 719 -26.23 46.60 -15.13
C LEU A 719 -27.43 45.69 -15.37
N ASP A 720 -27.24 44.40 -15.13
CA ASP A 720 -28.29 43.39 -15.21
C ASP A 720 -29.11 43.28 -13.91
N THR A 721 -30.40 43.00 -14.05
CA THR A 721 -31.42 42.93 -13.00
C THR A 721 -31.07 41.91 -11.91
N ALA A 722 -30.42 40.79 -12.29
CA ALA A 722 -29.98 39.77 -11.34
C ALA A 722 -28.90 40.30 -10.37
N VAL A 723 -28.06 41.23 -10.83
CA VAL A 723 -27.01 41.83 -10.00
C VAL A 723 -27.65 42.71 -8.92
N THR A 724 -28.60 43.59 -9.26
CA THR A 724 -29.33 44.39 -8.27
C THR A 724 -30.10 43.52 -7.26
N ALA A 725 -30.56 42.32 -7.64
CA ALA A 725 -31.19 41.37 -6.70
C ALA A 725 -30.17 40.68 -5.75
N LEU A 726 -28.97 40.37 -6.22
CA LEU A 726 -27.87 39.90 -5.34
C LEU A 726 -27.43 41.02 -4.38
N ILE A 727 -27.35 42.25 -4.90
CA ILE A 727 -27.18 43.50 -4.16
C ILE A 727 -28.51 43.97 -3.52
N ALA A 728 -29.43 43.04 -3.25
CA ALA A 728 -30.52 43.23 -2.29
C ALA A 728 -30.36 42.25 -1.13
N ARG A 729 -30.25 40.95 -1.46
CA ARG A 729 -30.10 39.83 -0.52
C ARG A 729 -28.98 40.03 0.51
N MET A 730 -27.82 40.57 0.12
CA MET A 730 -26.69 40.69 1.04
C MET A 730 -26.84 41.82 2.10
N HIS A 731 -27.90 42.65 2.04
CA HIS A 731 -28.22 43.64 3.08
C HIS A 731 -29.32 43.18 4.04
N LEU A 732 -30.22 42.28 3.59
CA LEU A 732 -31.04 41.46 4.51
C LEU A 732 -30.13 40.79 5.56
N GLU A 733 -29.01 40.23 5.10
CA GLU A 733 -27.99 39.56 5.93
C GLU A 733 -27.08 40.55 6.70
N ARG A 734 -27.35 41.87 6.63
CA ARG A 734 -26.62 42.99 7.28
C ARG A 734 -25.11 43.04 7.02
N ALA A 735 -24.63 42.42 5.93
CA ALA A 735 -23.21 42.36 5.63
C ALA A 735 -22.61 43.76 5.33
N PRO A 736 -21.37 44.05 5.78
CA PRO A 736 -20.70 45.30 5.43
C PRO A 736 -20.54 45.47 3.93
N LEU A 737 -20.78 46.69 3.43
CA LEU A 737 -20.79 47.01 1.99
C LEU A 737 -19.49 46.64 1.24
N HIS A 738 -18.35 46.62 1.93
CA HIS A 738 -17.08 46.16 1.36
C HIS A 738 -17.02 44.63 1.18
N THR A 739 -17.65 43.87 2.07
CA THR A 739 -17.76 42.40 1.98
C THR A 739 -18.67 42.00 0.83
N VAL A 740 -19.80 42.72 0.66
CA VAL A 740 -20.69 42.57 -0.50
C VAL A 740 -19.96 42.93 -1.81
N ALA A 741 -19.17 44.02 -1.82
CA ALA A 741 -18.35 44.38 -2.97
C ALA A 741 -17.29 43.32 -3.29
N ALA A 742 -16.61 42.76 -2.28
CA ALA A 742 -15.67 41.67 -2.44
C ALA A 742 -16.34 40.38 -2.93
N ALA A 743 -17.59 40.11 -2.54
CA ALA A 743 -18.36 38.99 -3.05
C ALA A 743 -18.71 39.16 -4.53
N LEU A 744 -19.23 40.33 -4.94
CA LEU A 744 -19.52 40.64 -6.36
C LEU A 744 -18.28 40.50 -7.24
N ASN A 745 -17.12 40.97 -6.77
CA ASN A 745 -15.84 40.79 -7.47
C ASN A 745 -15.46 39.31 -7.70
N ARG A 746 -15.96 38.38 -6.88
CA ARG A 746 -15.74 36.93 -7.01
C ARG A 746 -16.84 36.22 -7.80
N THR A 747 -18.10 36.67 -7.73
CA THR A 747 -19.27 35.96 -8.30
C THR A 747 -19.82 36.56 -9.58
N VAL A 748 -19.74 37.88 -9.75
CA VAL A 748 -20.16 38.63 -10.95
C VAL A 748 -18.93 39.11 -11.74
N GLY A 749 -17.75 39.06 -11.13
CA GLY A 749 -16.53 39.66 -11.67
C GLY A 749 -16.54 41.18 -11.50
N ARG A 750 -15.93 41.90 -12.44
CA ARG A 750 -15.79 43.37 -12.34
C ARG A 750 -17.12 44.09 -12.57
N HIS A 751 -17.24 45.29 -11.99
CA HIS A 751 -18.32 46.21 -12.32
C HIS A 751 -18.27 46.52 -13.83
N PRO A 752 -19.39 46.69 -14.56
CA PRO A 752 -19.42 46.85 -16.03
C PRO A 752 -18.77 48.13 -16.59
N THR A 753 -18.03 48.86 -15.76
CA THR A 753 -17.07 49.90 -16.15
C THR A 753 -15.61 49.41 -16.10
N GLY A 754 -15.36 48.10 -16.02
CA GLY A 754 -14.03 47.47 -16.08
C GLY A 754 -13.20 47.50 -14.79
N VAL A 755 -13.76 48.04 -13.70
CA VAL A 755 -13.10 48.19 -12.39
C VAL A 755 -13.75 47.28 -11.34
N ALA A 756 -13.01 46.97 -10.26
CA ALA A 756 -13.56 46.21 -9.16
C ALA A 756 -14.76 46.91 -8.50
N TRP A 757 -15.74 46.13 -8.06
CA TRP A 757 -16.80 46.61 -7.17
C TRP A 757 -16.19 47.17 -5.88
N THR A 758 -16.76 48.26 -5.39
CA THR A 758 -16.35 48.92 -4.13
C THR A 758 -17.56 49.14 -3.24
N ALA A 759 -17.35 49.32 -1.93
CA ALA A 759 -18.42 49.57 -0.97
C ALA A 759 -19.35 50.72 -1.38
N GLY A 760 -18.80 51.79 -1.96
CA GLY A 760 -19.56 52.93 -2.45
C GLY A 760 -20.30 52.69 -3.79
N ALA A 761 -19.96 51.66 -4.55
CA ALA A 761 -20.79 51.20 -5.68
C ALA A 761 -22.02 50.45 -5.14
N VAL A 762 -21.77 49.48 -4.26
CA VAL A 762 -22.79 48.61 -3.63
C VAL A 762 -23.81 49.38 -2.80
N ALA A 763 -23.41 50.46 -2.11
CA ALA A 763 -24.25 51.24 -1.20
C ALA A 763 -25.53 51.83 -1.82
N ARG A 764 -25.68 51.80 -3.14
CA ARG A 764 -26.75 52.47 -3.90
C ARG A 764 -27.94 51.55 -4.22
N GLU A 765 -27.91 50.27 -3.85
CA GLU A 765 -28.74 49.24 -4.51
C GLU A 765 -29.61 48.34 -3.57
N LEU A 766 -29.57 48.47 -2.23
CA LEU A 766 -30.01 47.41 -1.25
C LEU A 766 -31.31 47.67 -0.40
N PRO A 767 -32.14 46.62 -0.08
CA PRO A 767 -33.20 46.56 0.97
C PRO A 767 -33.01 45.40 2.05
N ALA A 768 -33.97 45.09 2.96
CA ALA A 768 -33.84 44.12 4.12
C ALA A 768 -35.18 43.33 4.45
N ASP A 769 -35.37 42.30 5.32
CA ASP A 769 -34.60 41.50 6.35
C ASP A 769 -35.22 40.03 6.52
N GLU A 770 -34.75 39.15 7.44
CA GLU A 770 -35.34 37.89 8.09
C GLU A 770 -35.35 36.41 7.50
N ALA A 771 -35.07 35.37 8.37
CA ALA A 771 -35.46 33.90 8.33
C ALA A 771 -34.90 32.94 9.48
N PRO A 772 -35.60 31.84 9.96
CA PRO A 772 -35.00 30.70 10.77
C PRO A 772 -35.57 29.20 10.61
N ARG A 773 -35.23 28.20 11.50
CA ARG A 773 -35.27 26.67 11.36
C ARG A 773 -35.89 25.78 12.53
N GLY A 774 -36.04 24.42 12.40
CA GLY A 774 -35.98 23.38 13.52
C GLY A 774 -36.75 21.98 13.45
N THR A 775 -36.22 20.83 14.01
CA THR A 775 -36.80 19.40 14.09
C THR A 775 -36.11 18.39 15.13
N GLN A 776 -36.69 17.20 15.53
CA GLN A 776 -36.14 16.00 16.33
C GLN A 776 -37.19 14.82 16.53
N GLY A 777 -37.06 13.57 17.13
CA GLY A 777 -36.03 12.60 17.69
C GLY A 777 -36.60 11.48 18.69
N LEU A 778 -36.12 10.17 18.79
CA LEU A 778 -36.45 9.09 19.84
C LEU A 778 -35.61 7.73 19.76
N GLN A 779 -35.62 6.74 20.74
CA GLN A 779 -34.44 5.84 21.12
C GLN A 779 -34.57 4.29 21.49
N ARG A 780 -33.46 3.59 21.95
CA ARG A 780 -33.11 2.10 22.09
C ARG A 780 -32.67 1.59 23.53
N ALA A 781 -32.22 0.31 23.67
CA ALA A 781 -31.73 -0.48 24.84
C ALA A 781 -30.16 -0.57 24.99
N PRO A 782 -29.57 -1.24 26.03
CA PRO A 782 -28.20 -0.97 26.58
C PRO A 782 -27.01 -1.83 26.06
N LEU A 783 -25.78 -1.31 26.23
CA LEU A 783 -24.52 -1.76 25.58
C LEU A 783 -23.25 -1.55 26.45
N ALA A 784 -22.19 -2.34 26.25
CA ALA A 784 -20.86 -2.20 26.87
C ALA A 784 -19.72 -2.10 25.83
N LEU A 785 -18.64 -1.38 26.14
CA LEU A 785 -17.48 -1.17 25.26
C LEU A 785 -16.14 -1.59 25.92
N ILE A 786 -15.31 -2.35 25.21
CA ILE A 786 -13.96 -2.75 25.64
C ILE A 786 -12.90 -2.03 24.79
N CYS A 787 -11.91 -1.44 25.45
CA CYS A 787 -10.76 -0.75 24.83
C CYS A 787 -9.43 -1.27 25.40
N THR A 788 -8.71 -2.03 24.59
CA THR A 788 -7.35 -2.55 24.84
C THR A 788 -6.78 -2.99 23.48
N ASP A 789 -5.47 -2.89 23.25
CA ASP A 789 -4.78 -3.34 22.04
C ASP A 789 -4.44 -4.84 22.10
N LEU A 790 -4.13 -5.34 23.30
CA LEU A 790 -3.80 -6.73 23.62
C LEU A 790 -4.95 -7.71 23.29
N GLU A 791 -4.86 -8.39 22.14
CA GLU A 791 -5.82 -9.43 21.70
C GLU A 791 -6.10 -10.53 22.75
N PRO A 792 -5.13 -11.04 23.53
CA PRO A 792 -5.41 -12.03 24.58
C PRO A 792 -6.29 -11.46 25.70
N VAL A 793 -6.05 -10.21 26.11
CA VAL A 793 -6.83 -9.54 27.17
C VAL A 793 -8.23 -9.21 26.64
N ARG A 794 -8.33 -8.66 25.43
CA ARG A 794 -9.59 -8.37 24.73
C ARG A 794 -10.53 -9.57 24.70
N ARG A 795 -10.03 -10.74 24.27
CA ARG A 795 -10.81 -12.00 24.22
C ARG A 795 -11.30 -12.43 25.60
N LEU A 796 -10.47 -12.33 26.64
CA LEU A 796 -10.83 -12.68 28.01
C LEU A 796 -11.94 -11.76 28.54
N LEU A 797 -11.75 -10.44 28.42
CA LEU A 797 -12.72 -9.43 28.86
C LEU A 797 -14.08 -9.57 28.16
N ARG A 798 -14.11 -9.85 26.84
CA ARG A 798 -15.38 -10.02 26.12
C ARG A 798 -16.15 -11.24 26.59
N VAL A 799 -15.49 -12.39 26.75
CA VAL A 799 -16.17 -13.62 27.22
C VAL A 799 -16.80 -13.41 28.59
N ASP A 800 -16.10 -12.74 29.52
CA ASP A 800 -16.64 -12.46 30.85
C ASP A 800 -17.85 -11.48 30.83
N LEU A 801 -17.88 -10.51 29.90
CA LEU A 801 -18.96 -9.52 29.79
C LEU A 801 -20.17 -10.00 28.98
N GLU A 802 -19.97 -10.80 27.92
CA GLU A 802 -21.05 -11.50 27.21
C GLU A 802 -21.80 -12.44 28.16
N VAL A 803 -21.07 -13.18 29.01
CA VAL A 803 -21.64 -14.03 30.07
C VAL A 803 -22.38 -13.23 31.14
N ALA A 804 -22.04 -11.94 31.33
CA ALA A 804 -22.74 -11.03 32.24
C ALA A 804 -24.04 -10.42 31.67
N GLY A 805 -24.32 -10.60 30.37
CA GLY A 805 -25.60 -10.24 29.74
C GLY A 805 -25.68 -8.83 29.13
N PHE A 806 -24.54 -8.23 28.77
CA PHE A 806 -24.48 -7.01 27.96
C PHE A 806 -24.41 -7.35 26.46
N GLU A 807 -24.89 -6.45 25.58
CA GLU A 807 -24.31 -6.37 24.23
C GLU A 807 -22.87 -5.83 24.40
N VAL A 808 -21.88 -6.37 23.68
CA VAL A 808 -20.46 -6.00 23.86
C VAL A 808 -19.84 -5.59 22.53
N GLU A 809 -19.24 -4.41 22.48
CA GLU A 809 -18.39 -3.96 21.39
C GLU A 809 -16.91 -3.95 21.78
N GLU A 810 -16.04 -4.31 20.83
CA GLU A 810 -14.57 -4.28 20.99
C GLU A 810 -13.95 -3.16 20.15
N THR A 811 -12.94 -2.50 20.72
CA THR A 811 -12.09 -1.50 20.09
C THR A 811 -10.62 -1.82 20.41
N ARG A 812 -9.71 -1.48 19.49
CA ARG A 812 -8.28 -1.82 19.59
C ARG A 812 -7.39 -0.64 20.00
N ASP A 813 -7.90 0.58 19.85
CA ASP A 813 -7.24 1.83 20.19
C ASP A 813 -8.23 2.80 20.84
N GLY A 814 -7.72 3.85 21.49
CA GLY A 814 -8.56 4.82 22.19
C GLY A 814 -9.41 5.68 21.25
N HIS A 815 -8.94 5.92 20.03
CA HIS A 815 -9.54 6.85 19.08
C HIS A 815 -10.75 6.25 18.35
N ASP A 816 -10.69 4.97 18.00
CA ASP A 816 -11.81 4.13 17.56
C ASP A 816 -12.91 4.10 18.65
N ALA A 817 -12.53 3.90 19.91
CA ALA A 817 -13.46 3.95 21.04
C ALA A 817 -14.18 5.31 21.16
N MET A 818 -13.45 6.43 21.14
CA MET A 818 -14.09 7.74 21.17
C MET A 818 -14.95 8.03 19.94
N SER A 819 -14.55 7.58 18.76
CA SER A 819 -15.31 7.78 17.52
C SER A 819 -16.68 7.11 17.61
N ARG A 820 -16.71 5.82 17.96
CA ARG A 820 -17.97 5.07 18.14
C ARG A 820 -18.86 5.61 19.26
N LEU A 821 -18.27 6.14 20.35
CA LEU A 821 -19.02 6.75 21.46
C LEU A 821 -19.60 8.13 21.14
N ILE A 822 -18.98 8.91 20.25
CA ILE A 822 -19.37 10.30 19.96
C ILE A 822 -20.33 10.39 18.76
N GLU A 823 -20.35 9.40 17.86
CA GLU A 823 -21.20 9.37 16.68
C GLU A 823 -22.69 9.74 16.97
N SER A 824 -23.32 10.39 15.98
CA SER A 824 -24.63 11.03 16.18
C SER A 824 -25.79 10.04 16.29
N ASP A 825 -25.62 8.84 15.73
CA ASP A 825 -26.59 7.73 15.79
C ASP A 825 -26.05 6.55 16.64
N ALA A 826 -24.97 6.80 17.40
CA ALA A 826 -24.32 5.80 18.25
C ALA A 826 -25.30 5.23 19.29
N PRO A 827 -25.31 3.90 19.51
CA PRO A 827 -26.02 3.31 20.64
C PRO A 827 -25.51 3.88 21.96
N ALA A 828 -26.39 4.05 22.94
CA ALA A 828 -25.99 4.49 24.27
C ALA A 828 -25.21 3.36 24.96
N VAL A 829 -23.97 3.66 25.35
CA VAL A 829 -23.09 2.74 26.10
C VAL A 829 -23.27 2.98 27.60
N ASP A 830 -23.52 1.92 28.35
CA ASP A 830 -23.82 1.91 29.78
C ASP A 830 -22.59 1.62 30.66
N VAL A 831 -21.48 1.15 30.05
CA VAL A 831 -20.19 0.93 30.73
C VAL A 831 -19.03 0.83 29.71
N ILE A 832 -17.87 1.38 30.07
CA ILE A 832 -16.64 1.33 29.28
C ILE A 832 -15.53 0.66 30.11
N VAL A 833 -14.77 -0.26 29.51
CA VAL A 833 -13.61 -0.92 30.13
C VAL A 833 -12.34 -0.55 29.36
N VAL A 834 -11.34 -0.02 30.06
CA VAL A 834 -10.06 0.45 29.49
C VAL A 834 -8.90 -0.30 30.14
N ASP A 835 -7.95 -0.81 29.36
CA ASP A 835 -6.69 -1.34 29.89
C ASP A 835 -5.60 -0.26 29.95
N SER A 836 -4.94 -0.16 31.11
CA SER A 836 -3.69 0.58 31.35
C SER A 836 -2.54 0.27 30.37
N ALA A 837 -2.49 -0.94 29.82
CA ALA A 837 -1.43 -1.39 28.91
C ALA A 837 -1.67 -0.99 27.44
N LEU A 838 -2.88 -0.51 27.12
CA LEU A 838 -3.15 0.17 25.85
C LEU A 838 -2.13 1.29 25.68
N ALA A 839 -1.41 1.30 24.54
CA ALA A 839 -0.26 2.15 24.25
C ALA A 839 -0.27 3.50 25.00
N SER A 840 0.72 3.74 25.88
CA SER A 840 0.54 4.44 27.16
C SER A 840 -0.07 5.86 27.19
N ASP A 841 -0.14 6.54 26.05
CA ASP A 841 -0.84 7.82 25.92
C ASP A 841 -2.35 7.64 25.66
N ASP A 842 -2.76 6.61 24.91
CA ASP A 842 -4.17 6.35 24.56
C ASP A 842 -5.01 5.99 25.78
N ALA A 843 -4.51 5.17 26.72
CA ALA A 843 -5.23 4.81 27.95
C ALA A 843 -5.55 6.04 28.82
N ARG A 844 -4.62 7.00 28.87
CA ARG A 844 -4.80 8.27 29.58
C ARG A 844 -5.75 9.20 28.82
N TRP A 845 -5.52 9.33 27.52
CA TRP A 845 -6.28 10.20 26.62
C TRP A 845 -7.75 9.79 26.53
N VAL A 846 -8.06 8.49 26.36
CA VAL A 846 -9.44 8.01 26.21
C VAL A 846 -10.26 8.25 27.47
N ILE A 847 -9.70 8.02 28.66
CA ILE A 847 -10.40 8.28 29.94
C ILE A 847 -10.63 9.79 30.12
N ALA A 848 -9.64 10.63 29.79
CA ALA A 848 -9.79 12.08 29.83
C ALA A 848 -10.81 12.60 28.79
N ALA A 849 -10.87 11.99 27.60
CA ALA A 849 -11.82 12.34 26.54
C ALA A 849 -13.26 11.93 26.88
N ILE A 850 -13.47 10.78 27.54
CA ILE A 850 -14.77 10.36 28.08
C ILE A 850 -15.30 11.41 29.08
N ARG A 851 -14.50 11.81 30.07
CA ARG A 851 -14.88 12.82 31.07
C ARG A 851 -14.99 14.23 30.51
N GLY A 852 -14.20 14.56 29.49
CA GLY A 852 -14.29 15.84 28.78
C GLY A 852 -15.57 16.00 27.94
N HIS A 853 -16.30 14.92 27.67
CA HIS A 853 -17.41 14.91 26.71
C HIS A 853 -18.79 14.87 27.39
N ALA A 854 -19.59 15.91 27.18
CA ALA A 854 -20.88 16.13 27.86
C ALA A 854 -22.02 15.11 27.57
N ARG A 855 -21.79 14.08 26.73
CA ARG A 855 -22.67 12.90 26.58
C ARG A 855 -22.17 11.66 27.35
N LEU A 856 -20.92 11.68 27.82
CA LEU A 856 -20.17 10.50 28.29
C LEU A 856 -19.57 10.66 29.69
N ASP A 857 -19.52 11.87 30.26
CA ASP A 857 -18.99 12.12 31.62
C ASP A 857 -19.70 11.28 32.71
N ASP A 858 -21.01 11.08 32.58
CA ASP A 858 -21.82 10.21 33.45
C ASP A 858 -21.70 8.70 33.14
N VAL A 859 -21.04 8.30 32.05
CA VAL A 859 -20.88 6.87 31.69
C VAL A 859 -19.79 6.23 32.56
N PRO A 860 -20.06 5.09 33.22
CA PRO A 860 -19.08 4.44 34.08
C PRO A 860 -17.85 3.90 33.33
N VAL A 861 -16.66 4.14 33.88
CA VAL A 861 -15.37 3.66 33.34
C VAL A 861 -14.69 2.74 34.36
N LEU A 862 -14.31 1.54 33.90
CA LEU A 862 -13.53 0.56 34.63
C LEU A 862 -12.10 0.50 34.08
N LEU A 863 -11.10 0.68 34.96
CA LEU A 863 -9.68 0.55 34.59
C LEU A 863 -9.13 -0.85 34.92
N VAL A 864 -8.46 -1.49 33.98
CA VAL A 864 -7.64 -2.70 34.20
C VAL A 864 -6.18 -2.27 34.33
N ARG A 865 -5.48 -2.58 35.44
CA ARG A 865 -4.09 -2.13 35.74
C ARG A 865 -3.10 -3.28 36.02
N SER A 866 -1.80 -3.11 35.77
CA SER A 866 -0.80 -4.07 36.27
C SER A 866 -0.68 -4.05 37.80
N ALA A 867 -0.40 -5.21 38.40
CA ALA A 867 -0.10 -5.33 39.83
C ALA A 867 1.34 -4.92 40.21
N ALA A 868 2.26 -4.79 39.23
CA ALA A 868 3.69 -4.59 39.49
C ALA A 868 4.11 -3.15 39.81
N GLY A 869 3.22 -2.16 39.63
CA GLY A 869 3.48 -0.75 39.99
C GLY A 869 4.52 0.00 39.16
N GLY A 870 4.95 -0.56 38.02
CA GLY A 870 5.94 0.04 37.11
C GLY A 870 5.37 0.75 35.87
N GLU A 871 4.07 0.62 35.59
CA GLU A 871 3.42 1.29 34.45
C GLU A 871 3.26 2.79 34.72
N PRO A 872 3.37 3.67 33.69
CA PRO A 872 3.27 5.12 33.84
C PRO A 872 1.81 5.58 34.06
N THR A 873 1.18 5.13 35.14
CA THR A 873 -0.09 5.66 35.66
C THR A 873 0.09 6.84 36.64
N GLY A 874 1.34 7.21 36.93
CA GLY A 874 1.75 8.21 37.93
C GLY A 874 1.39 9.69 37.68
N ASP A 875 0.29 9.96 36.97
CA ASP A 875 -0.42 11.26 37.00
C ASP A 875 -1.92 11.12 36.61
N LEU A 876 -2.49 9.90 36.67
CA LEU A 876 -3.95 9.71 36.61
C LEU A 876 -4.53 9.96 38.01
N ASP A 877 -5.31 11.02 38.16
CA ASP A 877 -6.02 11.30 39.41
C ASP A 877 -7.07 10.19 39.69
N ASP A 878 -7.21 9.79 40.96
CA ASP A 878 -8.12 8.73 41.44
C ASP A 878 -9.62 9.06 41.22
N THR A 879 -9.92 10.19 40.57
CA THR A 879 -11.24 10.68 40.21
C THR A 879 -11.67 10.32 38.78
N ALA A 880 -10.73 9.90 37.92
CA ALA A 880 -10.99 9.74 36.48
C ALA A 880 -11.81 8.48 36.11
N PHE A 881 -11.65 7.39 36.86
CA PHE A 881 -12.32 6.09 36.68
C PHE A 881 -13.19 5.75 37.91
N ASP A 882 -14.24 4.95 37.71
CA ASP A 882 -15.24 4.66 38.75
C ASP A 882 -14.93 3.40 39.57
N ALA A 883 -14.16 2.47 38.99
CA ALA A 883 -13.63 1.26 39.63
C ALA A 883 -12.34 0.77 38.92
N VAL A 884 -11.62 -0.17 39.56
CA VAL A 884 -10.34 -0.69 39.06
C VAL A 884 -10.23 -2.20 39.30
N VAL A 885 -9.63 -2.95 38.37
CA VAL A 885 -9.25 -4.37 38.52
C VAL A 885 -7.75 -4.53 38.20
N THR A 886 -7.03 -5.38 38.94
CA THR A 886 -5.62 -5.68 38.70
C THR A 886 -5.43 -6.89 37.80
N ARG A 887 -4.43 -6.88 36.90
CA ARG A 887 -3.94 -8.06 36.16
C ARG A 887 -3.12 -8.98 37.10
N PRO A 888 -3.28 -10.31 37.06
CA PRO A 888 -4.23 -11.07 36.22
C PRO A 888 -5.68 -10.87 36.66
N VAL A 889 -6.57 -10.63 35.70
CA VAL A 889 -7.98 -10.28 35.94
C VAL A 889 -8.76 -11.52 36.38
N GLU A 890 -9.30 -11.51 37.60
CA GLU A 890 -10.29 -12.50 38.01
C GLU A 890 -11.68 -12.13 37.47
N ALA A 891 -12.26 -12.99 36.61
CA ALA A 891 -13.59 -12.83 36.02
C ALA A 891 -14.69 -12.44 37.04
N ALA A 892 -14.64 -13.04 38.23
CA ALA A 892 -15.60 -12.76 39.31
C ALA A 892 -15.51 -11.32 39.84
N ALA A 893 -14.30 -10.71 39.85
CA ALA A 893 -14.10 -9.32 40.25
C ALA A 893 -14.55 -8.35 39.14
N LEU A 894 -14.24 -8.67 37.88
CA LEU A 894 -14.66 -7.90 36.69
C LEU A 894 -16.19 -7.78 36.60
N VAL A 895 -16.90 -8.91 36.64
CA VAL A 895 -18.37 -8.92 36.53
C VAL A 895 -19.03 -8.24 37.74
N ALA A 896 -18.46 -8.40 38.95
CA ALA A 896 -18.96 -7.71 40.14
C ALA A 896 -18.81 -6.18 40.05
N ALA A 897 -17.68 -5.69 39.53
CA ALA A 897 -17.45 -4.26 39.33
C ALA A 897 -18.43 -3.67 38.29
N VAL A 898 -18.51 -4.27 37.09
CA VAL A 898 -19.40 -3.78 36.03
C VAL A 898 -20.87 -3.79 36.46
N GLN A 899 -21.33 -4.83 37.17
CA GLN A 899 -22.70 -4.88 37.67
C GLN A 899 -22.99 -3.90 38.82
N ALA A 900 -21.98 -3.39 39.53
CA ALA A 900 -22.15 -2.30 40.50
C ALA A 900 -22.25 -0.94 39.81
N LEU A 901 -21.39 -0.71 38.80
CA LEU A 901 -21.37 0.50 37.98
C LEU A 901 -22.71 0.71 37.23
N ALA A 902 -23.19 -0.29 36.51
CA ALA A 902 -24.45 -0.24 35.75
C ALA A 902 -25.72 -0.09 36.62
N ARG A 903 -25.60 -0.10 37.96
CA ARG A 903 -26.68 0.19 38.92
C ARG A 903 -26.54 1.57 39.57
N GLY A 904 -25.65 2.42 39.06
CA GLY A 904 -25.36 3.76 39.59
C GLY A 904 -24.49 3.78 40.86
N GLY A 905 -23.76 2.70 41.15
CA GLY A 905 -23.00 2.53 42.39
C GLY A 905 -21.49 2.71 42.22
N ARG A 906 -21.01 3.96 42.23
CA ARG A 906 -19.56 4.28 42.36
C ARG A 906 -18.98 3.57 43.60
N THR A 907 -18.12 2.57 43.39
CA THR A 907 -17.65 1.65 44.44
C THR A 907 -16.13 1.51 44.41
N ARG A 908 -15.44 2.39 45.15
CA ARG A 908 -14.00 2.30 45.37
C ARG A 908 -13.68 1.15 46.33
N HIS A 909 -13.16 0.04 45.78
CA HIS A 909 -12.35 -0.92 46.53
C HIS A 909 -10.85 -0.60 46.37
N ALA A 910 -10.05 -1.00 47.35
CA ALA A 910 -8.62 -0.70 47.48
C ALA A 910 -7.83 -2.00 47.64
#